data_AF-A0A0A7CLI9-F1
#
_entry.id   AF-A0A0A7CLI9-F1
#
_cell.length_a   1.000
_cell.length_b   1.000
_cell.length_c   1.000
_cell.angle_alpha   90.00
_cell.angle_beta   90.00
_cell.angle_gamma   90.00
#
_symmetry.space_group_name_H-M   'P 1'
#
loop_
_entity.id
_entity.type
_entity.pdbx_description
1 polymer ?
#
loop_
_entity_poly.entity_id
_entity_poly.type
_entity_poly.pdbx_seq_one_letter_code
_entity_poly.pdbx_strand_id
1 'polypeptide(L)'
;MVRVSLATLAVAASFYLCADAKPFFLKQTNILDQIEDAQRKNQLESDNVAITIPEQYFEKQLLDHSHDNCGEPTYWKQRYFSYDGSYGGPGSPVFLYINGENIARNTTVVSKGLFFTQLAKKYNAYVISLEHRFYGKSQPTSDMSTNNLKYLTADQALADIANFQDYFTQSRNLSSTTPWVAFSGSYPGMLAAWLKYLYPTRFAGSIASSAPINIKADFYEYMNIVHRGLHYFGGDECTNTLQEGLKQFHALVASDKPEDIATLNKLFNPCSPMKTDLDRMDIEANVMGAYQGFAQENDSADYGLKNVCADLIARDGLSPLEKVAKINALQFSPGSNCTGSDYQNDWVNSVSDITTDIVGINRQWTFQTCNEFGFGQTAAKSTGVFSELKYVTVDRVYYQMCKDVFGITDTDARIAEKKAKYHGLDINVENVVFPSGTIDPWSALAVDNSTHLANPKSKAVYIEGTSHCRDMYAAAATDSGPVVWAHQQIDAAVGGFLGNIKAERHQLVMSINKNFGAPTSKKSFKDLMTVETQPPKNDVGKHLWFALKHRLNLVEELCATSSSNIQIARPTPGQRPTPGRGGPTLQRGPSLLEALLKFLESLEISGKEEVFRLLLESRYLVPFIIPDYNGYHAEVAALKHIENLVSNDGIMANLMADATIKRVAVISERSASASATSDWIKNVFHVQSLHCLDKTRTKNVTKLPCISELGWGFLEHNSEHTPVIVLHVIGDYRLIYPYIQKFADALVVDVGDRDSEATLNNGYVLKWSYSDDEEEFYTNEDNPDVF
;
A
#
# COMPACT_ATOMS: atom_id res chain seq x y z
N MET A 1 -76.02 10.04 24.90
CA MET A 1 -75.54 11.41 25.20
C MET A 1 -74.06 11.48 24.89
N VAL A 2 -73.67 12.42 24.02
CA VAL A 2 -72.35 13.08 23.88
C VAL A 2 -71.15 12.16 23.57
N ARG A 3 -70.75 11.92 22.31
CA ARG A 3 -69.92 12.75 21.38
C ARG A 3 -68.65 13.36 22.01
N VAL A 4 -67.48 12.76 21.74
CA VAL A 4 -66.22 13.50 21.46
C VAL A 4 -65.45 12.75 20.37
N SER A 5 -64.91 13.54 19.44
CA SER A 5 -64.47 13.20 18.09
C SER A 5 -63.12 12.45 18.01
N LEU A 6 -63.09 11.37 17.23
CA LEU A 6 -61.89 10.75 16.66
C LEU A 6 -61.47 11.56 15.42
N ALA A 7 -60.71 12.63 15.62
CA ALA A 7 -60.15 13.44 14.54
C ALA A 7 -58.75 13.95 14.94
N THR A 8 -57.81 13.05 15.19
CA THR A 8 -56.38 13.41 15.36
C THR A 8 -55.38 12.28 15.09
N LEU A 9 -55.79 11.12 14.57
CA LEU A 9 -54.88 9.98 14.30
C LEU A 9 -54.65 9.67 12.81
N ALA A 10 -55.08 10.56 11.90
CA ALA A 10 -55.06 10.30 10.45
C ALA A 10 -54.03 11.15 9.66
N VAL A 11 -53.02 11.76 10.29
CA VAL A 11 -52.00 12.56 9.57
C VAL A 11 -50.57 12.01 9.71
N ALA A 12 -50.35 10.92 10.47
CA ALA A 12 -49.00 10.37 10.68
C ALA A 12 -48.71 9.06 9.91
N ALA A 13 -49.63 8.58 9.06
CA ALA A 13 -49.52 7.26 8.42
C ALA A 13 -49.46 7.30 6.87
N SER A 14 -49.16 8.46 6.27
CA SER A 14 -49.19 8.64 4.81
C SER A 14 -47.86 9.11 4.19
N PHE A 15 -46.76 9.09 4.94
CA PHE A 15 -45.42 9.50 4.44
C PHE A 15 -44.39 8.36 4.38
N TYR A 16 -44.81 7.10 4.55
CA TYR A 16 -43.90 5.93 4.53
C TYR A 16 -44.08 5.02 3.32
N LEU A 17 -44.75 5.48 2.26
CA LEU A 17 -44.93 4.72 1.02
C LEU A 17 -44.35 5.55 -0.12
N CYS A 18 -43.31 5.00 -0.77
CA CYS A 18 -42.45 5.58 -1.83
C CYS A 18 -41.16 6.31 -1.37
N ALA A 19 -40.31 5.65 -0.58
CA ALA A 19 -38.93 6.12 -0.29
C ALA A 19 -37.82 5.13 -0.67
N ASP A 20 -38.14 4.01 -1.32
CA ASP A 20 -37.23 2.86 -1.42
C ASP A 20 -36.69 2.57 -2.84
N ALA A 21 -36.67 3.56 -3.72
CA ALA A 21 -35.78 3.59 -4.89
C ALA A 21 -34.71 4.64 -4.61
N LYS A 22 -33.70 4.29 -3.80
CA LYS A 22 -32.54 5.16 -3.60
C LYS A 22 -31.62 4.95 -4.81
N PRO A 23 -31.31 5.99 -5.61
CA PRO A 23 -30.39 5.86 -6.73
C PRO A 23 -29.05 5.34 -6.20
N PHE A 24 -28.50 4.36 -6.90
CA PHE A 24 -27.36 3.59 -6.43
C PHE A 24 -26.10 4.43 -6.14
N PHE A 25 -25.96 5.60 -6.76
CA PHE A 25 -24.85 6.55 -6.54
C PHE A 25 -24.65 6.98 -5.08
N LEU A 26 -25.61 6.66 -4.20
CA LEU A 26 -25.67 7.11 -2.82
C LEU A 26 -26.10 5.98 -1.86
N LYS A 27 -25.71 4.72 -2.13
CA LYS A 27 -25.97 3.65 -1.18
C LYS A 27 -25.21 3.93 0.12
N GLN A 28 -25.98 3.98 1.21
CA GLN A 28 -25.57 4.44 2.55
C GLN A 28 -24.80 3.34 3.27
N THR A 29 -23.56 3.09 2.86
CA THR A 29 -22.64 2.17 3.55
C THR A 29 -21.28 2.83 3.61
N ASN A 30 -21.02 3.61 4.66
CA ASN A 30 -19.66 4.07 4.89
C ASN A 30 -18.81 2.91 5.42
N ILE A 31 -17.50 3.11 5.44
CA ILE A 31 -16.54 2.14 5.99
C ILE A 31 -16.86 1.72 7.44
N LEU A 32 -17.43 2.61 8.26
CA LEU A 32 -17.81 2.31 9.64
C LEU A 32 -19.02 1.37 9.71
N ASP A 33 -19.99 1.48 8.81
CA ASP A 33 -21.13 0.58 8.65
C ASP A 33 -20.66 -0.83 8.31
N GLN A 34 -19.80 -0.93 7.30
CA GLN A 34 -19.27 -2.21 6.85
C GLN A 34 -18.47 -2.92 7.95
N ILE A 35 -17.66 -2.18 8.70
CA ILE A 35 -16.86 -2.74 9.80
C ILE A 35 -17.74 -3.16 10.97
N GLU A 36 -18.76 -2.38 11.34
CA GLU A 36 -19.69 -2.75 12.40
C GLU A 36 -20.54 -3.97 12.02
N ASP A 37 -20.95 -4.09 10.75
CA ASP A 37 -21.62 -5.30 10.25
C ASP A 37 -20.71 -6.53 10.29
N ALA A 38 -19.46 -6.39 9.84
CA ALA A 38 -18.47 -7.46 9.93
C ALA A 38 -18.20 -7.87 11.40
N GLN A 39 -18.16 -6.91 12.33
CA GLN A 39 -18.01 -7.17 13.76
C GLN A 39 -19.23 -7.88 14.36
N ARG A 40 -20.44 -7.44 14.02
CA ARG A 40 -21.69 -8.07 14.47
C ARG A 40 -21.75 -9.54 14.04
N LYS A 41 -21.37 -9.83 12.80
CA LYS A 41 -21.34 -11.20 12.25
C LYS A 41 -20.30 -12.10 12.93
N ASN A 42 -19.15 -11.54 13.34
CA ASN A 42 -18.08 -12.27 14.00
C ASN A 42 -18.25 -12.43 15.52
N GLN A 43 -19.22 -11.75 16.15
CA GLN A 43 -19.52 -11.90 17.58
C GLN A 43 -20.73 -12.83 17.81
N LEU A 44 -20.53 -14.13 17.62
CA LEU A 44 -21.12 -15.12 18.52
C LEU A 44 -20.08 -15.35 19.63
N GLU A 45 -20.37 -14.81 20.83
CA GLU A 45 -19.60 -14.90 22.08
C GLU A 45 -18.46 -13.88 22.31
N SER A 46 -18.71 -12.88 23.17
CA SER A 46 -18.03 -12.77 24.47
C SER A 46 -18.38 -11.46 25.20
N ASP A 47 -18.74 -11.62 26.47
CA ASP A 47 -19.01 -10.57 27.45
C ASP A 47 -17.98 -9.44 27.43
N ASN A 48 -18.42 -8.18 27.42
CA ASN A 48 -17.63 -7.06 27.92
C ASN A 48 -18.53 -5.86 28.30
N VAL A 49 -18.21 -5.25 29.43
CA VAL A 49 -18.79 -4.01 29.95
C VAL A 49 -18.79 -2.92 28.87
N ALA A 50 -19.95 -2.33 28.59
CA ALA A 50 -20.09 -1.27 27.59
C ALA A 50 -19.28 -0.01 28.03
N ILE A 51 -18.15 0.24 27.37
CA ILE A 51 -17.39 1.49 27.56
C ILE A 51 -18.27 2.64 27.06
N THR A 52 -18.70 3.52 27.96
CA THR A 52 -19.51 4.68 27.61
C THR A 52 -18.61 5.82 27.14
N ILE A 53 -18.61 6.10 25.84
CA ILE A 53 -17.89 7.25 25.26
C ILE A 53 -18.85 8.44 25.15
N PRO A 54 -18.61 9.53 25.92
CA PRO A 54 -19.50 10.69 25.92
C PRO A 54 -19.37 11.49 24.61
N GLU A 55 -20.50 12.01 24.16
CA GLU A 55 -20.57 12.99 23.08
C GLU A 55 -19.97 14.34 23.54
N GLN A 56 -19.10 14.92 22.74
CA GLN A 56 -18.44 16.20 23.02
C GLN A 56 -18.61 17.18 21.86
N TYR A 57 -18.51 18.47 22.15
CA TYR A 57 -18.66 19.55 21.18
C TYR A 57 -17.54 20.58 21.30
N PHE A 58 -16.98 20.98 20.17
CA PHE A 58 -16.19 22.20 20.06
C PHE A 58 -17.14 23.36 19.73
N GLU A 59 -17.47 24.15 20.74
CA GLU A 59 -18.55 25.16 20.70
C GLU A 59 -18.22 26.42 19.87
N LYS A 60 -16.95 26.61 19.51
CA LYS A 60 -16.47 27.83 18.83
C LYS A 60 -15.75 27.49 17.51
N GLN A 61 -16.33 26.58 16.73
CA GLN A 61 -15.86 26.36 15.35
C GLN A 61 -16.31 27.54 14.48
N LEU A 62 -15.45 28.01 13.58
CA LEU A 62 -15.78 29.12 12.68
C LEU A 62 -16.70 28.64 11.57
N LEU A 63 -17.75 29.39 11.28
CA LEU A 63 -18.64 29.09 10.15
C LEU A 63 -17.89 29.20 8.82
N ASP A 64 -17.09 30.26 8.69
CA ASP A 64 -16.37 30.60 7.48
C ASP A 64 -14.91 30.97 7.76
N HIS A 65 -13.99 30.12 7.33
CA HIS A 65 -12.54 30.31 7.46
C HIS A 65 -11.92 31.13 6.30
N SER A 66 -12.71 31.49 5.28
CA SER A 66 -12.24 32.20 4.08
C SER A 66 -12.34 33.72 4.19
N HIS A 67 -13.15 34.21 5.13
CA HIS A 67 -13.21 35.63 5.43
C HIS A 67 -12.11 35.97 6.44
N ASP A 68 -11.23 36.92 6.08
CA ASP A 68 -10.51 37.70 7.08
C ASP A 68 -11.58 38.20 8.03
N ASN A 69 -11.60 37.74 9.29
CA ASN A 69 -12.66 37.99 10.26
C ASN A 69 -12.69 39.48 10.69
N CYS A 70 -12.81 40.40 9.73
CA CYS A 70 -13.02 41.83 9.88
C CYS A 70 -14.48 42.04 10.27
N GLY A 71 -14.83 41.64 11.49
CA GLY A 71 -16.17 41.62 12.05
C GLY A 71 -16.27 40.61 13.20
N GLU A 72 -17.43 40.52 13.86
CA GLU A 72 -17.66 39.48 14.87
C GLU A 72 -17.75 38.10 14.20
N PRO A 73 -16.90 37.12 14.57
CA PRO A 73 -16.92 35.81 13.96
C PRO A 73 -18.24 35.08 14.24
N THR A 74 -18.78 34.41 13.22
CA THR A 74 -19.92 33.51 13.42
C THR A 74 -19.41 32.13 13.82
N TYR A 75 -19.93 31.62 14.94
CA TYR A 75 -19.56 30.32 15.48
C TYR A 75 -20.68 29.30 15.36
N TRP A 76 -20.27 28.03 15.27
CA TRP A 76 -21.13 26.87 15.38
C TRP A 76 -20.42 25.78 16.20
N LYS A 77 -21.18 24.73 16.59
CA LYS A 77 -20.66 23.62 17.39
C LYS A 77 -20.33 22.41 16.52
N GLN A 78 -19.09 21.95 16.59
CA GLN A 78 -18.65 20.74 15.88
C GLN A 78 -18.56 19.55 16.83
N ARG A 79 -19.19 18.44 16.48
CA ARG A 79 -19.21 17.23 17.31
C ARG A 79 -17.92 16.43 17.17
N TYR A 80 -17.48 15.84 18.26
CA TYR A 80 -16.39 14.86 18.25
C TYR A 80 -16.53 13.84 19.38
N PHE A 81 -15.79 12.74 19.25
CA PHE A 81 -15.60 11.74 20.28
C PHE A 81 -14.12 11.59 20.57
N SER A 82 -13.77 11.26 21.82
CA SER A 82 -12.39 11.19 22.25
C SER A 82 -12.21 10.04 23.24
N TYR A 83 -11.08 9.35 23.18
CA TYR A 83 -10.75 8.25 24.08
C TYR A 83 -9.27 8.28 24.45
N ASP A 84 -8.99 8.28 25.76
CA ASP A 84 -7.65 8.35 26.35
C ASP A 84 -7.21 7.05 27.02
N GLY A 85 -8.00 5.97 26.94
CA GLY A 85 -7.64 4.70 27.58
C GLY A 85 -6.40 4.01 26.98
N SER A 86 -5.93 4.44 25.81
CA SER A 86 -4.62 4.04 25.24
C SER A 86 -3.54 5.10 25.43
N TYR A 87 -3.85 6.27 25.98
CA TYR A 87 -2.93 7.40 26.01
C TYR A 87 -1.83 7.21 27.06
N GLY A 88 -0.57 7.24 26.62
CA GLY A 88 0.60 7.06 27.48
C GLY A 88 1.00 8.30 28.30
N GLY A 89 0.22 9.37 28.25
CA GLY A 89 0.51 10.64 28.93
C GLY A 89 1.35 11.61 28.09
N PRO A 90 1.86 12.71 28.70
CA PRO A 90 2.55 13.77 27.98
C PRO A 90 3.68 13.27 27.08
N GLY A 91 3.63 13.64 25.79
CA GLY A 91 4.61 13.22 24.78
C GLY A 91 4.18 12.02 23.93
N SER A 92 3.11 11.31 24.32
CA SER A 92 2.44 10.35 23.44
C SER A 92 1.71 11.04 22.28
N PRO A 93 1.52 10.34 21.15
CA PRO A 93 0.84 10.87 19.97
C PRO A 93 -0.66 11.06 20.16
N VAL A 94 -1.25 11.83 19.26
CA VAL A 94 -2.71 11.91 19.03
C VAL A 94 -3.02 11.32 17.67
N PHE A 95 -3.94 10.36 17.62
CA PHE A 95 -4.48 9.80 16.40
C PHE A 95 -5.85 10.41 16.14
N LEU A 96 -5.98 11.09 15.01
CA LEU A 96 -7.22 11.72 14.56
C LEU A 96 -7.84 10.87 13.46
N TYR A 97 -9.03 10.35 13.72
CA TYR A 97 -9.91 9.83 12.69
C TYR A 97 -10.78 10.97 12.13
N ILE A 98 -10.65 11.26 10.84
CA ILE A 98 -11.49 12.27 10.18
C ILE A 98 -12.75 11.56 9.70
N ASN A 99 -13.92 11.86 10.29
CA ASN A 99 -15.17 11.40 9.69
C ASN A 99 -15.45 12.27 8.47
N GLY A 100 -15.92 11.66 7.39
CA GLY A 100 -16.30 12.34 6.17
C GLY A 100 -17.81 12.46 6.06
N GLU A 101 -18.32 11.93 4.96
CA GLU A 101 -19.67 12.02 4.44
C GLU A 101 -20.69 11.17 5.21
N ASN A 102 -20.62 11.12 6.55
CA ASN A 102 -21.56 10.38 7.39
C ASN A 102 -21.56 10.86 8.85
N ILE A 103 -22.53 10.38 9.63
CA ILE A 103 -22.62 10.58 11.07
C ILE A 103 -21.42 9.94 11.79
N ALA A 104 -20.74 10.73 12.63
CA ALA A 104 -19.69 10.22 13.51
C ALA A 104 -20.28 9.34 14.61
N ARG A 105 -19.56 8.26 14.93
CA ARG A 105 -19.95 7.29 15.98
C ARG A 105 -19.01 7.37 17.17
N ASN A 106 -19.58 7.16 18.34
CA ASN A 106 -18.81 7.06 19.58
C ASN A 106 -17.98 5.75 19.62
N THR A 107 -18.41 4.72 18.91
CA THR A 107 -17.72 3.43 18.77
C THR A 107 -16.40 3.55 18.02
N THR A 108 -16.24 4.50 17.10
CA THR A 108 -15.04 4.66 16.27
C THR A 108 -13.75 4.73 17.09
N VAL A 109 -13.75 5.48 18.20
CA VAL A 109 -12.54 5.70 19.03
C VAL A 109 -12.14 4.49 19.89
N VAL A 110 -13.03 3.49 20.02
CA VAL A 110 -12.80 2.26 20.81
C VAL A 110 -12.97 0.97 19.99
N SER A 111 -13.29 1.07 18.71
CA SER A 111 -13.62 -0.08 17.86
C SER A 111 -12.47 -1.08 17.82
N LYS A 112 -12.75 -2.36 18.06
CA LYS A 112 -11.76 -3.44 17.89
C LYS A 112 -11.56 -3.85 16.43
N GLY A 113 -12.41 -3.35 15.53
CA GLY A 113 -12.50 -3.70 14.11
C GLY A 113 -11.82 -2.70 13.20
N LEU A 114 -11.21 -1.65 13.77
CA LEU A 114 -10.46 -0.64 13.05
C LEU A 114 -8.97 -0.80 13.34
N PHE A 115 -8.15 -0.87 12.29
CA PHE A 115 -6.70 -1.06 12.43
C PHE A 115 -6.04 0.13 13.16
N PHE A 116 -6.51 1.36 12.91
CA PHE A 116 -5.93 2.54 13.57
C PHE A 116 -6.09 2.53 15.10
N THR A 117 -7.11 1.87 15.66
CA THR A 117 -7.25 1.74 17.13
C THR A 117 -6.28 0.68 17.69
N GLN A 118 -5.92 -0.34 16.90
CA GLN A 118 -4.86 -1.27 17.25
C GLN A 118 -3.50 -0.54 17.28
N LEU A 119 -3.24 0.30 16.27
CA LEU A 119 -2.06 1.17 16.24
C LEU A 119 -2.07 2.16 17.41
N ALA A 120 -3.22 2.74 17.76
CA ALA A 120 -3.32 3.67 18.89
C ALA A 120 -2.91 3.00 20.20
N LYS A 121 -3.32 1.74 20.44
CA LYS A 121 -2.85 0.96 21.60
C LYS A 121 -1.35 0.70 21.53
N LYS A 122 -0.84 0.29 20.37
CA LYS A 122 0.60 0.01 20.17
C LYS A 122 1.48 1.24 20.45
N TYR A 123 1.06 2.41 19.98
CA TYR A 123 1.82 3.67 20.08
C TYR A 123 1.42 4.53 21.29
N ASN A 124 0.59 3.99 22.19
CA ASN A 124 0.06 4.68 23.35
C ASN A 124 -0.59 6.04 23.02
N ALA A 125 -1.38 6.09 21.94
CA ALA A 125 -1.97 7.32 21.38
C ALA A 125 -3.27 7.72 22.08
N TYR A 126 -3.51 9.03 22.17
CA TYR A 126 -4.84 9.58 22.40
C TYR A 126 -5.67 9.46 21.11
N VAL A 127 -6.90 8.96 21.18
CA VAL A 127 -7.75 8.76 20.00
C VAL A 127 -8.87 9.80 19.91
N ILE A 128 -9.06 10.38 18.72
CA ILE A 128 -10.14 11.33 18.43
C ILE A 128 -10.87 10.91 17.16
N SER A 129 -12.18 11.10 17.14
CA SER A 129 -13.04 10.97 15.97
C SER A 129 -13.78 12.30 15.80
N LEU A 130 -13.45 13.09 14.77
CA LEU A 130 -14.00 14.42 14.53
C LEU A 130 -15.06 14.36 13.43
N GLU A 131 -16.25 14.92 13.68
CA GLU A 131 -17.34 14.93 12.70
C GLU A 131 -17.20 16.05 11.67
N HIS A 132 -17.49 15.74 10.41
CA HIS A 132 -17.46 16.70 9.32
C HIS A 132 -18.61 17.71 9.41
N ARG A 133 -18.36 18.96 8.99
CA ARG A 133 -19.42 19.98 8.85
C ARG A 133 -20.55 19.49 7.92
N PHE A 134 -21.80 19.80 8.25
CA PHE A 134 -23.04 19.37 7.56
C PHE A 134 -23.38 17.87 7.65
N TYR A 135 -22.56 17.06 8.33
CA TYR A 135 -22.87 15.64 8.54
C TYR A 135 -23.21 15.37 10.00
N GLY A 136 -24.12 14.42 10.22
CA GLY A 136 -24.55 14.05 11.57
C GLY A 136 -25.10 15.23 12.36
N LYS A 137 -24.62 15.43 13.58
CA LYS A 137 -25.07 16.52 14.45
C LYS A 137 -24.24 17.80 14.31
N SER A 138 -23.26 17.81 13.41
CA SER A 138 -22.38 18.95 13.14
C SER A 138 -22.98 19.82 12.05
N GLN A 139 -23.98 20.63 12.42
CA GLN A 139 -24.80 21.43 11.51
C GLN A 139 -24.47 22.93 11.67
N PRO A 140 -23.68 23.54 10.76
CA PRO A 140 -23.25 24.93 10.88
C PRO A 140 -24.36 25.94 10.61
N THR A 141 -25.41 25.53 9.90
CA THR A 141 -26.54 26.37 9.45
C THR A 141 -27.88 25.76 9.85
N SER A 142 -28.97 26.53 9.69
CA SER A 142 -30.32 26.10 10.06
C SER A 142 -30.94 25.09 9.10
N ASP A 143 -30.47 25.06 7.85
CA ASP A 143 -30.95 24.20 6.78
C ASP A 143 -29.82 23.89 5.79
N MET A 144 -30.13 23.05 4.79
CA MET A 144 -29.27 22.63 3.69
C MET A 144 -29.67 23.31 2.36
N SER A 145 -30.23 24.52 2.40
CA SER A 145 -30.42 25.32 1.18
C SER A 145 -29.07 25.59 0.50
N THR A 146 -29.04 25.76 -0.82
CA THR A 146 -27.78 26.01 -1.57
C THR A 146 -27.02 27.23 -1.05
N ASN A 147 -27.73 28.26 -0.56
CA ASN A 147 -27.13 29.44 0.07
C ASN A 147 -26.37 29.12 1.37
N ASN A 148 -26.80 28.09 2.09
CA ASN A 148 -26.14 27.61 3.31
C ASN A 148 -25.07 26.56 2.99
N LEU A 149 -25.31 25.69 2.01
CA LEU A 149 -24.34 24.69 1.54
C LEU A 149 -23.07 25.30 0.94
N LYS A 150 -23.04 26.60 0.61
CA LYS A 150 -21.79 27.28 0.23
C LYS A 150 -20.64 27.11 1.25
N TYR A 151 -20.96 26.87 2.53
CA TYR A 151 -19.96 26.61 3.57
C TYR A 151 -19.51 25.13 3.61
N LEU A 152 -20.17 24.24 2.89
CA LEU A 152 -19.79 22.85 2.73
C LEU A 152 -18.76 22.72 1.60
N THR A 153 -17.49 22.90 1.98
CA THR A 153 -16.36 22.70 1.06
C THR A 153 -15.23 21.95 1.76
N ALA A 154 -14.40 21.25 0.99
CA ALA A 154 -13.18 20.61 1.50
C ALA A 154 -12.26 21.62 2.20
N ASP A 155 -12.13 22.82 1.64
CA ASP A 155 -11.26 23.87 2.18
C ASP A 155 -11.68 24.27 3.61
N GLN A 156 -12.99 24.45 3.79
CA GLN A 156 -13.57 24.79 5.08
C GLN A 156 -13.48 23.62 6.07
N ALA A 157 -13.69 22.38 5.62
CA ALA A 157 -13.55 21.20 6.45
C ALA A 157 -12.09 20.96 6.91
N LEU A 158 -11.10 21.21 6.04
CA LEU A 158 -9.69 21.14 6.39
C LEU A 158 -9.30 22.22 7.40
N ALA A 159 -9.84 23.43 7.26
CA ALA A 159 -9.67 24.51 8.23
C ALA A 159 -10.36 24.20 9.57
N ASP A 160 -11.52 23.53 9.57
CA ASP A 160 -12.16 23.05 10.80
C ASP A 160 -11.25 22.11 11.56
N ILE A 161 -10.64 21.14 10.87
CA ILE A 161 -9.73 20.16 11.49
C ILE A 161 -8.54 20.87 12.12
N ALA A 162 -7.96 21.85 11.42
CA ALA A 162 -6.85 22.65 11.94
C ALA A 162 -7.28 23.46 13.19
N ASN A 163 -8.41 24.17 13.13
CA ASN A 163 -8.90 24.95 14.27
C ASN A 163 -9.29 24.04 15.46
N PHE A 164 -9.88 22.88 15.19
CA PHE A 164 -10.18 21.87 16.20
C PHE A 164 -8.92 21.35 16.89
N GLN A 165 -7.84 21.12 16.12
CA GLN A 165 -6.56 20.69 16.69
C GLN A 165 -6.03 21.69 17.73
N ASP A 166 -6.15 23.00 17.46
CA ASP A 166 -5.74 24.05 18.39
C ASP A 166 -6.57 24.01 19.67
N TYR A 167 -7.90 23.93 19.52
CA TYR A 167 -8.83 23.77 20.65
C TYR A 167 -8.50 22.53 21.48
N PHE A 168 -8.31 21.38 20.84
CA PHE A 168 -8.11 20.12 21.54
C PHE A 168 -6.75 20.09 22.26
N THR A 169 -5.71 20.60 21.61
CA THR A 169 -4.37 20.74 22.20
C THR A 169 -4.42 21.59 23.46
N GLN A 170 -5.13 22.72 23.42
CA GLN A 170 -5.30 23.61 24.58
C GLN A 170 -6.16 22.96 25.67
N SER A 171 -7.35 22.43 25.33
CA SER A 171 -8.30 21.86 26.30
C SER A 171 -7.75 20.64 27.05
N ARG A 172 -6.80 19.92 26.46
CA ARG A 172 -6.15 18.75 27.07
C ARG A 172 -4.73 19.03 27.57
N ASN A 173 -4.27 20.29 27.55
CA ASN A 173 -2.91 20.69 27.92
C ASN A 173 -1.83 19.84 27.22
N LEU A 174 -2.05 19.52 25.94
CA LEU A 174 -1.07 18.80 25.15
C LEU A 174 0.09 19.76 24.79
N SER A 175 1.30 19.21 24.68
CA SER A 175 2.43 19.98 24.18
C SER A 175 2.16 20.43 22.74
N SER A 176 2.58 21.64 22.38
CA SER A 176 2.57 22.12 20.99
C SER A 176 3.41 21.26 20.04
N THR A 177 4.27 20.41 20.60
CA THR A 177 5.10 19.46 19.86
C THR A 177 4.55 18.04 19.86
N THR A 178 3.37 17.80 20.45
CA THR A 178 2.72 16.49 20.44
C THR A 178 2.47 16.06 18.99
N PRO A 179 2.91 14.86 18.57
CA PRO A 179 2.75 14.42 17.20
C PRO A 179 1.31 13.99 16.92
N TRP A 180 0.70 14.54 15.87
CA TRP A 180 -0.63 14.14 15.38
C TRP A 180 -0.52 13.29 14.11
N VAL A 181 -1.27 12.20 14.02
CA VAL A 181 -1.39 11.39 12.80
C VAL A 181 -2.86 11.28 12.41
N ALA A 182 -3.18 11.59 11.16
CA ALA A 182 -4.55 11.52 10.64
C ALA A 182 -4.82 10.20 9.91
N PHE A 183 -6.01 9.63 10.08
CA PHE A 183 -6.43 8.36 9.48
C PHE A 183 -7.85 8.48 8.95
N SER A 184 -8.07 8.14 7.67
CA SER A 184 -9.39 8.04 7.05
C SER A 184 -9.33 7.27 5.73
N GLY A 185 -10.51 6.91 5.19
CA GLY A 185 -10.64 6.30 3.87
C GLY A 185 -11.70 6.98 3.00
N SER A 186 -11.72 6.77 1.68
CA SER A 186 -12.65 7.44 0.75
C SER A 186 -12.43 8.96 0.70
N TYR A 187 -13.50 9.76 0.60
CA TYR A 187 -13.47 11.22 0.70
C TYR A 187 -12.70 11.75 1.91
N PRO A 188 -12.89 11.27 3.15
CA PRO A 188 -12.08 11.75 4.27
C PRO A 188 -10.63 11.27 4.17
N GLY A 189 -10.34 10.22 3.39
CA GLY A 189 -8.98 9.90 2.95
C GLY A 189 -8.37 11.01 2.08
N MET A 190 -9.15 11.62 1.17
CA MET A 190 -8.73 12.82 0.45
C MET A 190 -8.43 13.96 1.42
N LEU A 191 -9.31 14.17 2.42
CA LEU A 191 -9.07 15.17 3.47
C LEU A 191 -7.79 14.84 4.26
N ALA A 192 -7.50 13.59 4.59
CA ALA A 192 -6.28 13.20 5.30
C ALA A 192 -5.01 13.53 4.50
N ALA A 193 -5.03 13.32 3.18
CA ALA A 193 -3.92 13.69 2.29
C ALA A 193 -3.78 15.22 2.18
N TRP A 194 -4.88 15.92 1.91
CA TRP A 194 -4.90 17.38 1.76
C TRP A 194 -4.59 18.13 3.05
N LEU A 195 -4.96 17.57 4.20
CA LEU A 195 -4.61 18.11 5.52
C LEU A 195 -3.11 18.11 5.74
N LYS A 196 -2.43 17.01 5.40
CA LYS A 196 -0.96 16.94 5.48
C LYS A 196 -0.29 17.85 4.44
N TYR A 197 -0.91 18.05 3.28
CA TYR A 197 -0.43 18.95 2.25
C TYR A 197 -0.55 20.43 2.65
N LEU A 198 -1.70 20.87 3.17
CA LEU A 198 -1.95 22.27 3.55
C LEU A 198 -1.35 22.63 4.93
N TYR A 199 -1.31 21.68 5.86
CA TYR A 199 -0.82 21.88 7.22
C TYR A 199 0.32 20.91 7.56
N PRO A 200 1.43 20.93 6.80
CA PRO A 200 2.47 19.89 6.87
C PRO A 200 3.18 19.80 8.21
N THR A 201 3.26 20.89 8.97
CA THR A 201 3.90 20.93 10.29
C THR A 201 2.95 20.56 11.43
N ARG A 202 1.64 20.58 11.19
CA ARG A 202 0.62 20.27 12.20
C ARG A 202 0.40 18.77 12.38
N PHE A 203 0.65 17.98 11.34
CA PHE A 203 0.50 16.54 11.35
C PHE A 203 1.83 15.87 11.00
N ALA A 204 2.25 14.93 11.84
CA ALA A 204 3.45 14.12 11.65
C ALA A 204 3.39 13.29 10.36
N GLY A 205 2.19 12.80 10.04
CA GLY A 205 1.85 12.10 8.80
C GLY A 205 0.37 11.76 8.73
N SER A 206 -0.05 11.13 7.64
CA SER A 206 -1.43 10.65 7.48
C SER A 206 -1.52 9.36 6.68
N ILE A 207 -2.62 8.61 6.92
CA ILE A 207 -3.01 7.44 6.14
C ILE A 207 -4.29 7.82 5.38
N ALA A 208 -4.19 7.84 4.05
CA ALA A 208 -5.23 8.22 3.11
C ALA A 208 -5.70 6.99 2.32
N SER A 209 -6.51 6.15 2.98
CA SER A 209 -6.98 4.87 2.42
C SER A 209 -8.00 5.09 1.30
N SER A 210 -7.86 4.36 0.19
CA SER A 210 -8.74 4.42 -1.00
C SER A 210 -9.17 5.86 -1.37
N ALA A 211 -8.23 6.81 -1.33
CA ALA A 211 -8.53 8.24 -1.44
C ALA A 211 -8.54 8.68 -2.91
N PRO A 212 -9.71 9.00 -3.52
CA PRO A 212 -9.80 9.35 -4.94
C PRO A 212 -9.39 10.82 -5.21
N ILE A 213 -8.13 11.15 -4.94
CA ILE A 213 -7.60 12.52 -5.03
C ILE A 213 -7.55 13.08 -6.47
N ASN A 214 -7.65 12.24 -7.50
CA ASN A 214 -7.71 12.65 -8.90
C ASN A 214 -9.13 12.98 -9.37
N ILE A 215 -9.69 14.06 -8.84
CA ILE A 215 -11.06 14.50 -9.10
C ILE A 215 -11.35 14.79 -10.58
N LYS A 216 -12.53 14.39 -11.06
CA LYS A 216 -13.03 14.63 -12.43
C LYS A 216 -14.53 14.33 -12.54
N ALA A 217 -15.21 14.97 -13.50
CA ALA A 217 -16.65 14.78 -13.73
C ALA A 217 -17.01 13.40 -14.28
N ASP A 218 -16.48 13.03 -15.46
CA ASP A 218 -16.78 11.77 -16.14
C ASP A 218 -15.88 10.64 -15.63
N PHE A 219 -16.42 9.77 -14.78
CA PHE A 219 -15.69 8.70 -14.09
C PHE A 219 -16.11 7.30 -14.56
N TYR A 220 -15.82 7.01 -15.82
CA TYR A 220 -16.11 5.70 -16.43
C TYR A 220 -15.15 4.59 -15.98
N GLU A 221 -13.96 4.94 -15.50
CA GLU A 221 -12.94 3.98 -15.05
C GLU A 221 -13.39 3.24 -13.80
N TYR A 222 -14.33 3.79 -13.03
CA TYR A 222 -15.02 3.05 -11.98
C TYR A 222 -15.50 1.70 -12.52
N MET A 223 -16.21 1.70 -13.65
CA MET A 223 -16.74 0.49 -14.26
C MET A 223 -15.67 -0.36 -14.95
N ASN A 224 -14.52 0.22 -15.32
CA ASN A 224 -13.37 -0.57 -15.78
C ASN A 224 -12.80 -1.43 -14.64
N ILE A 225 -12.75 -0.89 -13.42
CA ILE A 225 -12.29 -1.64 -12.25
C ILE A 225 -13.34 -2.67 -11.80
N VAL A 226 -14.64 -2.35 -11.84
CA VAL A 226 -15.70 -3.36 -11.59
C VAL A 226 -15.56 -4.52 -12.58
N HIS A 227 -15.35 -4.23 -13.87
CA HIS A 227 -15.05 -5.26 -14.87
C HIS A 227 -13.79 -6.07 -14.52
N ARG A 228 -12.70 -5.41 -14.12
CA ARG A 228 -11.46 -6.09 -13.68
C ARG A 228 -11.73 -7.04 -12.52
N GLY A 229 -12.50 -6.63 -11.51
CA GLY A 229 -12.86 -7.46 -10.37
C GLY A 229 -13.67 -8.69 -10.77
N LEU A 230 -14.65 -8.54 -11.67
CA LEU A 230 -15.39 -9.67 -12.22
C LEU A 230 -14.48 -10.64 -12.99
N HIS A 231 -13.58 -10.11 -13.83
CA HIS A 231 -12.60 -10.93 -14.54
C HIS A 231 -11.65 -11.65 -13.57
N TYR A 232 -11.19 -10.98 -12.52
CA TYR A 232 -10.31 -11.56 -11.49
C TYR A 232 -10.93 -12.80 -10.84
N PHE A 233 -12.24 -12.79 -10.54
CA PHE A 233 -12.90 -13.93 -9.88
C PHE A 233 -13.51 -14.97 -10.83
N GLY A 234 -13.94 -14.58 -12.03
CA GLY A 234 -14.71 -15.46 -12.93
C GLY A 234 -14.21 -15.52 -14.38
N GLY A 235 -13.12 -14.83 -14.71
CA GLY A 235 -12.51 -14.83 -16.04
C GLY A 235 -13.41 -14.37 -17.18
N ASP A 236 -13.04 -14.78 -18.39
CA ASP A 236 -13.75 -14.43 -19.63
C ASP A 236 -15.19 -14.96 -19.65
N GLU A 237 -15.46 -16.15 -19.10
CA GLU A 237 -16.81 -16.72 -19.12
C GLU A 237 -17.80 -15.87 -18.31
N CYS A 238 -17.40 -15.41 -17.12
CA CYS A 238 -18.20 -14.49 -16.30
C CYS A 238 -18.45 -13.17 -17.02
N THR A 239 -17.39 -12.55 -17.54
CA THR A 239 -17.47 -11.22 -18.16
C THR A 239 -18.20 -11.24 -19.50
N ASN A 240 -17.97 -12.23 -20.35
CA ASN A 240 -18.69 -12.38 -21.62
C ASN A 240 -20.18 -12.64 -21.40
N THR A 241 -20.54 -13.46 -20.39
CA THR A 241 -21.96 -13.69 -20.06
C THR A 241 -22.63 -12.41 -19.60
N LEU A 242 -21.97 -11.63 -18.72
CA LEU A 242 -22.50 -10.35 -18.29
C LEU A 242 -22.64 -9.37 -19.46
N GLN A 243 -21.62 -9.27 -20.32
CA GLN A 243 -21.66 -8.37 -21.48
C GLN A 243 -22.86 -8.67 -22.39
N GLU A 244 -23.06 -9.94 -22.74
CA GLU A 244 -24.19 -10.33 -23.59
C GLU A 244 -25.53 -10.04 -22.91
N GLY A 245 -25.63 -10.29 -21.59
CA GLY A 245 -26.82 -9.94 -20.80
C GLY A 245 -27.10 -8.43 -20.76
N LEU A 246 -26.08 -7.61 -20.52
CA LEU A 246 -26.21 -6.14 -20.49
C LEU A 246 -26.53 -5.57 -21.86
N LYS A 247 -25.98 -6.15 -22.94
CA LYS A 247 -26.31 -5.77 -24.32
C LYS A 247 -27.77 -6.04 -24.66
N GLN A 248 -28.29 -7.21 -24.27
CA GLN A 248 -29.71 -7.53 -24.44
C GLN A 248 -30.60 -6.63 -23.57
N PHE A 249 -30.19 -6.37 -22.33
CA PHE A 249 -30.89 -5.46 -21.43
C PHE A 249 -30.96 -4.03 -22.01
N HIS A 250 -29.84 -3.48 -22.49
CA HIS A 250 -29.81 -2.18 -23.15
C HIS A 250 -30.75 -2.14 -24.36
N ALA A 251 -30.78 -3.20 -25.18
CA ALA A 251 -31.69 -3.27 -26.32
C ALA A 251 -33.17 -3.22 -25.92
N LEU A 252 -33.55 -3.86 -24.80
CA LEU A 252 -34.90 -3.73 -24.24
C LEU A 252 -35.16 -2.32 -23.72
N VAL A 253 -34.22 -1.74 -22.97
CA VAL A 253 -34.34 -0.38 -22.44
C VAL A 253 -34.45 0.66 -23.55
N ALA A 254 -33.82 0.44 -24.71
CA ALA A 254 -33.87 1.35 -25.86
C ALA A 254 -35.07 1.15 -26.79
N SER A 255 -35.85 0.08 -26.62
CA SER A 255 -36.98 -0.25 -27.51
C SER A 255 -38.29 0.39 -27.04
N ASP A 256 -39.14 0.74 -28.01
CA ASP A 256 -40.53 1.17 -27.78
C ASP A 256 -41.55 0.09 -28.18
N LYS A 257 -41.08 -1.10 -28.57
CA LYS A 257 -41.96 -2.18 -29.02
C LYS A 257 -42.70 -2.80 -27.82
N PRO A 258 -44.02 -3.06 -27.93
CA PRO A 258 -44.80 -3.64 -26.83
C PRO A 258 -44.24 -4.96 -26.28
N GLU A 259 -43.70 -5.82 -27.13
CA GLU A 259 -43.10 -7.11 -26.76
C GLU A 259 -41.80 -6.96 -25.96
N ASP A 260 -40.97 -5.98 -26.31
CA ASP A 260 -39.70 -5.70 -25.62
C ASP A 260 -40.00 -5.07 -24.25
N ILE A 261 -40.96 -4.13 -24.19
CA ILE A 261 -41.45 -3.55 -22.93
C ILE A 261 -42.05 -4.63 -22.03
N ALA A 262 -42.85 -5.55 -22.58
CA ALA A 262 -43.41 -6.66 -21.80
C ALA A 262 -42.31 -7.58 -21.23
N THR A 263 -41.24 -7.82 -21.98
CA THR A 263 -40.08 -8.59 -21.53
C THR A 263 -39.31 -7.84 -20.43
N LEU A 264 -39.06 -6.55 -20.60
CA LEU A 264 -38.42 -5.69 -19.60
C LEU A 264 -39.22 -5.68 -18.29
N ASN A 265 -40.54 -5.47 -18.37
CA ASN A 265 -41.44 -5.48 -17.21
C ASN A 265 -41.43 -6.82 -16.48
N LYS A 266 -41.38 -7.93 -17.23
CA LYS A 266 -41.34 -9.27 -16.65
C LYS A 266 -40.02 -9.54 -15.91
N LEU A 267 -38.88 -9.16 -16.50
CA LEU A 267 -37.56 -9.53 -16.00
C LEU A 267 -37.00 -8.55 -14.98
N PHE A 268 -37.15 -7.24 -15.23
CA PHE A 268 -36.53 -6.18 -14.43
C PHE A 268 -37.53 -5.39 -13.58
N ASN A 269 -38.83 -5.55 -13.83
CA ASN A 269 -39.91 -4.89 -13.09
C ASN A 269 -39.64 -3.38 -12.81
N PRO A 270 -39.59 -2.51 -13.83
CA PRO A 270 -39.40 -1.07 -13.63
C PRO A 270 -40.47 -0.48 -12.72
N CYS A 271 -40.09 0.41 -11.80
CA CYS A 271 -41.01 1.10 -10.89
C CYS A 271 -42.00 2.01 -11.62
N SER A 272 -41.62 2.56 -12.77
CA SER A 272 -42.47 3.45 -13.58
C SER A 272 -42.23 3.24 -15.08
N PRO A 273 -43.23 3.57 -15.94
CA PRO A 273 -43.01 3.61 -17.37
C PRO A 273 -41.99 4.68 -17.75
N MET A 274 -40.93 4.29 -18.45
CA MET A 274 -39.91 5.21 -18.94
C MET A 274 -40.47 6.11 -20.04
N LYS A 275 -40.36 7.43 -19.88
CA LYS A 275 -40.88 8.44 -20.84
C LYS A 275 -39.78 9.22 -21.52
N THR A 276 -38.61 9.26 -20.92
CA THR A 276 -37.46 10.06 -21.37
C THR A 276 -36.18 9.25 -21.36
N ASP A 277 -35.15 9.75 -22.03
CA ASP A 277 -33.80 9.21 -21.95
C ASP A 277 -33.21 9.28 -20.53
N LEU A 278 -33.70 10.19 -19.68
CA LEU A 278 -33.29 10.25 -18.28
C LEU A 278 -33.89 9.08 -17.48
N ASP A 279 -35.11 8.67 -17.78
CA ASP A 279 -35.73 7.47 -17.18
C ASP A 279 -35.04 6.18 -17.66
N ARG A 280 -34.65 6.14 -18.95
CA ARG A 280 -33.83 5.04 -19.50
C ARG A 280 -32.43 5.00 -18.87
N MET A 281 -31.83 6.17 -18.62
CA MET A 281 -30.57 6.26 -17.88
C MET A 281 -30.73 5.75 -16.45
N ASP A 282 -31.81 6.12 -15.78
CA ASP A 282 -32.04 5.74 -14.38
C ASP A 282 -32.14 4.21 -14.20
N ILE A 283 -32.90 3.51 -15.04
CA ILE A 283 -32.95 2.04 -14.95
C ILE A 283 -31.60 1.38 -15.25
N GLU A 284 -30.85 1.88 -16.23
CA GLU A 284 -29.51 1.36 -16.51
C GLU A 284 -28.54 1.63 -15.36
N ALA A 285 -28.61 2.81 -14.75
CA ALA A 285 -27.84 3.18 -13.58
C ALA A 285 -28.15 2.28 -12.38
N ASN A 286 -29.40 1.91 -12.14
CA ASN A 286 -29.78 1.01 -11.06
C ASN A 286 -29.26 -0.42 -11.29
N VAL A 287 -29.40 -0.96 -12.51
CA VAL A 287 -28.84 -2.28 -12.87
C VAL A 287 -27.31 -2.29 -12.78
N MET A 288 -26.66 -1.25 -13.29
CA MET A 288 -25.21 -1.03 -13.14
C MET A 288 -24.82 -1.02 -11.66
N GLY A 289 -25.63 -0.35 -10.85
CA GLY A 289 -25.42 -0.13 -9.44
C GLY A 289 -25.18 -1.40 -8.65
N ALA A 290 -25.94 -2.47 -8.91
CA ALA A 290 -25.73 -3.76 -8.24
C ALA A 290 -24.26 -4.20 -8.25
N TYR A 291 -23.62 -4.12 -9.41
CA TYR A 291 -22.23 -4.53 -9.61
C TYR A 291 -21.22 -3.58 -8.97
N GLN A 292 -21.53 -2.28 -8.95
CA GLN A 292 -20.72 -1.31 -8.23
C GLN A 292 -20.70 -1.61 -6.73
N GLY A 293 -21.84 -2.02 -6.16
CA GLY A 293 -21.96 -2.41 -4.76
C GLY A 293 -21.20 -3.69 -4.46
N PHE A 294 -21.37 -4.72 -5.30
CA PHE A 294 -20.65 -6.00 -5.15
C PHE A 294 -19.13 -5.81 -5.22
N ALA A 295 -18.64 -4.86 -6.01
CA ALA A 295 -17.22 -4.55 -6.09
C ALA A 295 -16.72 -3.73 -4.91
N GLN A 296 -17.39 -2.62 -4.57
CA GLN A 296 -16.95 -1.71 -3.51
C GLN A 296 -17.03 -2.36 -2.12
N GLU A 297 -18.05 -3.18 -1.87
CA GLU A 297 -18.32 -3.83 -0.58
C GLU A 297 -17.75 -5.26 -0.50
N ASN A 298 -17.00 -5.72 -1.51
CA ASN A 298 -16.63 -7.14 -1.70
C ASN A 298 -16.00 -7.81 -0.46
N ASP A 299 -15.20 -7.09 0.32
CA ASP A 299 -14.56 -7.65 1.53
C ASP A 299 -15.49 -7.78 2.75
N SER A 300 -16.66 -7.14 2.72
CA SER A 300 -17.61 -7.07 3.85
C SER A 300 -18.97 -7.71 3.55
N ALA A 301 -19.32 -7.84 2.26
CA ALA A 301 -20.59 -8.38 1.81
C ALA A 301 -20.60 -9.92 1.83
N ASP A 302 -21.75 -10.51 2.19
CA ASP A 302 -21.95 -11.96 2.08
C ASP A 302 -22.06 -12.42 0.61
N TYR A 303 -22.44 -11.48 -0.26
CA TYR A 303 -22.60 -11.67 -1.69
C TYR A 303 -21.71 -10.65 -2.42
N GLY A 304 -20.52 -11.09 -2.81
CA GLY A 304 -19.51 -10.29 -3.51
C GLY A 304 -19.33 -10.71 -4.98
N LEU A 305 -18.28 -10.19 -5.62
CA LEU A 305 -17.99 -10.44 -7.04
C LEU A 305 -17.82 -11.93 -7.38
N LYS A 306 -17.27 -12.71 -6.45
CA LYS A 306 -17.16 -14.17 -6.61
C LYS A 306 -18.52 -14.85 -6.73
N ASN A 307 -19.50 -14.43 -5.93
CA ASN A 307 -20.86 -14.97 -5.97
C ASN A 307 -21.57 -14.54 -7.26
N VAL A 308 -21.43 -13.28 -7.65
CA VAL A 308 -21.93 -12.75 -8.93
C VAL A 308 -21.44 -13.60 -10.10
N CYS A 309 -20.14 -13.86 -10.16
CA CYS A 309 -19.58 -14.68 -11.23
C CYS A 309 -20.07 -16.13 -11.17
N ALA A 310 -20.22 -16.71 -9.98
CA ALA A 310 -20.79 -18.06 -9.84
C ALA A 310 -22.23 -18.14 -10.40
N ASP A 311 -23.06 -17.12 -10.17
CA ASP A 311 -24.41 -17.03 -10.75
C ASP A 311 -24.37 -16.80 -12.27
N LEU A 312 -23.44 -15.97 -12.76
CA LEU A 312 -23.30 -15.71 -14.20
C LEU A 312 -22.86 -16.95 -14.98
N ILE A 313 -21.97 -17.79 -14.44
CA ILE A 313 -21.47 -18.99 -15.13
C ILE A 313 -22.27 -20.27 -14.80
N ALA A 314 -23.30 -20.17 -13.95
CA ALA A 314 -24.11 -21.31 -13.57
C ALA A 314 -24.76 -22.00 -14.78
N ARG A 315 -24.80 -23.33 -14.78
CA ARG A 315 -25.47 -24.14 -15.83
C ARG A 315 -26.91 -24.44 -15.44
N ASP A 316 -27.67 -23.38 -15.17
CA ASP A 316 -29.05 -23.43 -14.66
C ASP A 316 -30.11 -23.30 -15.77
N GLY A 317 -29.69 -23.19 -17.03
CA GLY A 317 -30.58 -23.06 -18.19
C GLY A 317 -31.09 -21.63 -18.41
N LEU A 318 -30.69 -20.66 -17.59
CA LEU A 318 -31.02 -19.26 -17.78
C LEU A 318 -30.18 -18.63 -18.90
N SER A 319 -30.82 -17.79 -19.70
CA SER A 319 -30.12 -16.94 -20.68
C SER A 319 -29.27 -15.87 -19.98
N PRO A 320 -28.26 -15.29 -20.66
CA PRO A 320 -27.48 -14.17 -20.12
C PRO A 320 -28.33 -13.02 -19.57
N LEU A 321 -29.40 -12.63 -20.27
CA LEU A 321 -30.33 -11.60 -19.84
C LEU A 321 -31.08 -11.98 -18.54
N GLU A 322 -31.57 -13.22 -18.45
CA GLU A 322 -32.26 -13.71 -17.25
C GLU A 322 -31.33 -13.77 -16.03
N LYS A 323 -30.03 -14.02 -16.24
CA LYS A 323 -29.03 -13.97 -15.16
C LYS A 323 -28.79 -12.55 -14.66
N VAL A 324 -28.70 -11.56 -15.57
CA VAL A 324 -28.62 -10.14 -15.18
C VAL A 324 -29.87 -9.72 -14.41
N ALA A 325 -31.05 -10.14 -14.86
CA ALA A 325 -32.32 -9.88 -14.16
C ALA A 325 -32.38 -10.53 -12.77
N LYS A 326 -31.93 -11.79 -12.64
CA LYS A 326 -31.82 -12.52 -11.37
C LYS A 326 -30.92 -11.78 -10.38
N ILE A 327 -29.76 -11.31 -10.84
CA ILE A 327 -28.81 -10.56 -10.00
C ILE A 327 -29.39 -9.20 -9.61
N ASN A 328 -30.04 -8.49 -10.53
CA ASN A 328 -30.71 -7.22 -10.23
C ASN A 328 -31.79 -7.40 -9.14
N ALA A 329 -32.57 -8.49 -9.21
CA ALA A 329 -33.60 -8.80 -8.22
C ALA A 329 -33.08 -9.06 -6.80
N LEU A 330 -31.76 -9.25 -6.60
CA LEU A 330 -31.16 -9.34 -5.26
C LEU A 330 -31.29 -8.01 -4.48
N GLN A 331 -31.51 -6.90 -5.16
CA GLN A 331 -31.75 -5.60 -4.53
C GLN A 331 -33.19 -5.44 -4.03
N PHE A 332 -34.11 -6.32 -4.44
CA PHE A 332 -35.52 -6.21 -4.06
C PHE A 332 -35.71 -6.58 -2.59
N SER A 333 -36.45 -5.73 -1.88
CA SER A 333 -36.85 -5.91 -0.50
C SER A 333 -38.38 -6.02 -0.39
N PRO A 334 -38.93 -6.47 0.76
CA PRO A 334 -40.38 -6.51 0.96
C PRO A 334 -41.07 -5.14 0.80
N GLY A 335 -40.34 -4.02 0.96
CA GLY A 335 -40.84 -2.66 0.80
C GLY A 335 -40.62 -2.04 -0.59
N SER A 336 -39.71 -2.59 -1.38
CA SER A 336 -39.39 -2.12 -2.74
C SER A 336 -38.93 -3.28 -3.61
N ASN A 337 -39.79 -3.68 -4.55
CA ASN A 337 -39.61 -4.85 -5.39
C ASN A 337 -39.52 -4.52 -6.88
N CYS A 338 -39.18 -3.28 -7.21
CA CYS A 338 -39.06 -2.78 -8.58
C CYS A 338 -37.70 -2.12 -8.78
N THR A 339 -37.29 -1.97 -10.04
CA THR A 339 -36.05 -1.27 -10.41
C THR A 339 -36.35 0.21 -10.66
N GLY A 340 -35.59 1.11 -10.04
CA GLY A 340 -35.69 2.56 -10.27
C GLY A 340 -35.69 2.91 -11.76
N SER A 341 -36.58 3.81 -12.17
CA SER A 341 -36.86 4.09 -13.59
C SER A 341 -37.62 5.42 -13.79
N ASP A 342 -37.46 6.35 -12.86
CA ASP A 342 -38.05 7.68 -12.89
C ASP A 342 -37.02 8.69 -12.39
N TYR A 343 -36.38 9.40 -13.32
CA TYR A 343 -35.33 10.36 -12.98
C TYR A 343 -35.82 11.45 -12.01
N GLN A 344 -37.05 11.94 -12.19
CA GLN A 344 -37.55 13.01 -11.34
C GLN A 344 -37.69 12.55 -9.90
N ASN A 345 -38.23 11.35 -9.68
CA ASN A 345 -38.42 10.82 -8.34
C ASN A 345 -37.12 10.30 -7.72
N ASP A 346 -36.37 9.52 -8.48
CA ASP A 346 -35.23 8.78 -7.95
C ASP A 346 -34.02 9.72 -7.80
N TRP A 347 -33.83 10.71 -8.68
CA TRP A 347 -32.64 11.58 -8.67
C TRP A 347 -32.88 13.01 -8.23
N VAL A 348 -33.97 13.66 -8.64
CA VAL A 348 -34.19 15.07 -8.32
C VAL A 348 -34.88 15.22 -6.97
N ASN A 349 -36.03 14.56 -6.78
CA ASN A 349 -36.81 14.67 -5.55
C ASN A 349 -36.05 14.13 -4.34
N SER A 350 -35.26 13.06 -4.52
CA SER A 350 -34.47 12.42 -3.46
C SER A 350 -33.38 13.31 -2.84
N VAL A 351 -32.98 14.39 -3.51
CA VAL A 351 -31.96 15.35 -3.05
C VAL A 351 -32.48 16.78 -2.95
N SER A 352 -33.77 17.02 -3.22
CA SER A 352 -34.37 18.37 -3.22
C SER A 352 -34.80 18.85 -1.84
N ASP A 353 -34.93 17.97 -0.86
CA ASP A 353 -35.29 18.36 0.51
C ASP A 353 -34.16 19.16 1.17
N ILE A 354 -34.43 20.43 1.45
CA ILE A 354 -33.47 21.36 2.05
C ILE A 354 -33.43 21.29 3.58
N THR A 355 -34.31 20.51 4.21
CA THR A 355 -34.32 20.38 5.67
C THR A 355 -33.06 19.67 6.16
N THR A 356 -32.69 19.94 7.40
CA THR A 356 -31.48 19.36 8.00
C THR A 356 -31.67 17.86 8.19
N ASP A 357 -30.91 17.07 7.43
CA ASP A 357 -30.82 15.62 7.61
C ASP A 357 -29.54 15.26 8.39
N ILE A 358 -29.73 14.66 9.57
CA ILE A 358 -28.63 14.21 10.43
C ILE A 358 -28.27 12.73 10.22
N VAL A 359 -29.02 12.03 9.36
CA VAL A 359 -28.87 10.58 9.09
C VAL A 359 -28.50 10.34 7.63
N GLY A 360 -29.30 10.85 6.71
CA GLY A 360 -29.03 10.76 5.27
C GLY A 360 -27.92 11.71 4.84
N ILE A 361 -27.26 11.32 3.76
CA ILE A 361 -26.04 11.97 3.26
C ILE A 361 -26.22 12.57 1.86
N ASN A 362 -27.34 12.23 1.21
CA ASN A 362 -27.55 12.37 -0.22
C ASN A 362 -27.40 13.81 -0.68
N ARG A 363 -28.16 14.74 -0.10
CA ARG A 363 -28.15 16.12 -0.54
C ARG A 363 -26.78 16.78 -0.36
N GLN A 364 -26.19 16.67 0.82
CA GLN A 364 -24.92 17.33 1.11
C GLN A 364 -23.75 16.71 0.32
N TRP A 365 -23.73 15.38 0.15
CA TRP A 365 -22.70 14.72 -0.66
C TRP A 365 -22.86 15.05 -2.15
N THR A 366 -24.08 15.02 -2.69
CA THR A 366 -24.35 15.41 -4.08
C THR A 366 -24.00 16.89 -4.32
N PHE A 367 -24.21 17.76 -3.33
CA PHE A 367 -23.74 19.14 -3.44
C PHE A 367 -22.20 19.21 -3.54
N GLN A 368 -21.47 18.47 -2.71
CA GLN A 368 -19.99 18.47 -2.77
C GLN A 368 -19.46 17.93 -4.09
N THR A 369 -20.06 16.87 -4.62
CA THR A 369 -19.67 16.31 -5.92
C THR A 369 -19.95 17.30 -7.04
N CYS A 370 -21.10 17.98 -7.06
CA CYS A 370 -21.42 19.04 -8.02
C CYS A 370 -20.55 20.29 -7.85
N ASN A 371 -20.19 20.64 -6.62
CA ASN A 371 -19.49 21.89 -6.32
C ASN A 371 -17.96 21.78 -6.42
N GLU A 372 -17.36 20.61 -6.17
CA GLU A 372 -15.90 20.50 -6.03
C GLU A 372 -15.25 19.28 -6.71
N PHE A 373 -15.89 18.10 -6.69
CA PHE A 373 -15.14 16.85 -6.94
C PHE A 373 -15.47 16.12 -8.25
N GLY A 374 -16.68 16.26 -8.79
CA GLY A 374 -17.12 15.39 -9.87
C GLY A 374 -17.58 14.03 -9.35
N PHE A 375 -16.99 12.96 -9.87
CA PHE A 375 -17.36 11.57 -9.59
C PHE A 375 -18.71 11.14 -10.17
N GLY A 376 -19.08 11.67 -11.34
CA GLY A 376 -20.14 11.10 -12.16
C GLY A 376 -19.72 9.71 -12.64
N GLN A 377 -20.13 8.66 -11.93
CA GLN A 377 -19.84 7.27 -12.30
C GLN A 377 -20.63 6.92 -13.57
N THR A 378 -19.92 6.68 -14.67
CA THR A 378 -20.52 6.49 -15.99
C THR A 378 -20.15 5.12 -16.56
N ALA A 379 -20.88 4.67 -17.57
CA ALA A 379 -20.64 3.37 -18.19
C ALA A 379 -20.31 3.49 -19.68
N ALA A 380 -20.94 4.44 -20.39
CA ALA A 380 -20.93 4.50 -21.84
C ALA A 380 -19.52 4.63 -22.48
N LYS A 381 -18.54 5.18 -21.75
CA LYS A 381 -17.13 5.31 -22.19
C LYS A 381 -16.19 4.30 -21.53
N SER A 382 -16.71 3.39 -20.69
CA SER A 382 -15.90 2.32 -20.11
C SER A 382 -15.38 1.39 -21.21
N THR A 383 -14.26 0.72 -20.95
CA THR A 383 -13.65 -0.27 -21.87
C THR A 383 -14.08 -1.70 -21.55
N GLY A 384 -14.83 -1.91 -20.47
CA GLY A 384 -15.30 -3.21 -20.03
C GLY A 384 -16.72 -3.54 -20.45
N VAL A 385 -17.28 -4.57 -19.82
CA VAL A 385 -18.64 -5.12 -20.08
C VAL A 385 -19.77 -4.11 -19.90
N PHE A 386 -19.58 -3.09 -19.07
CA PHE A 386 -20.59 -2.06 -18.80
C PHE A 386 -20.69 -1.00 -19.89
N SER A 387 -19.77 -1.02 -20.86
CA SER A 387 -19.85 -0.14 -22.03
C SER A 387 -21.14 -0.34 -22.83
N GLU A 388 -21.83 -1.47 -22.65
CA GLU A 388 -23.14 -1.75 -23.25
C GLU A 388 -24.26 -0.82 -22.75
N LEU A 389 -24.13 -0.21 -21.57
CA LEU A 389 -25.13 0.70 -20.99
C LEU A 389 -24.96 2.12 -21.56
N LYS A 390 -25.70 2.45 -22.63
CA LYS A 390 -25.48 3.66 -23.43
C LYS A 390 -26.17 4.92 -22.90
N TYR A 391 -27.15 4.80 -22.00
CA TYR A 391 -27.80 5.98 -21.40
C TYR A 391 -27.01 6.54 -20.21
N VAL A 392 -26.18 5.71 -19.55
CA VAL A 392 -25.32 6.09 -18.41
C VAL A 392 -24.10 6.91 -18.87
N THR A 393 -24.34 8.20 -19.10
CA THR A 393 -23.41 9.20 -19.63
C THR A 393 -23.24 10.36 -18.65
N VAL A 394 -22.10 11.05 -18.66
CA VAL A 394 -21.82 12.17 -17.73
C VAL A 394 -22.86 13.27 -17.80
N ASP A 395 -23.39 13.56 -19.00
CA ASP A 395 -24.44 14.56 -19.20
C ASP A 395 -25.71 14.22 -18.41
N ARG A 396 -26.12 12.95 -18.41
CA ARG A 396 -27.36 12.49 -17.78
C ARG A 396 -27.19 12.18 -16.29
N VAL A 397 -26.11 11.48 -15.91
CA VAL A 397 -25.91 11.03 -14.51
C VAL A 397 -25.39 12.15 -13.60
N TYR A 398 -24.72 13.17 -14.16
CA TYR A 398 -24.01 14.15 -13.36
C TYR A 398 -24.42 15.59 -13.70
N TYR A 399 -24.16 16.07 -14.91
CA TYR A 399 -24.40 17.48 -15.23
C TYR A 399 -25.88 17.88 -15.13
N GLN A 400 -26.79 17.04 -15.62
CA GLN A 400 -28.23 17.32 -15.56
C GLN A 400 -28.73 17.39 -14.11
N MET A 401 -28.32 16.45 -13.25
CA MET A 401 -28.68 16.46 -11.82
C MET A 401 -28.12 17.70 -11.10
N CYS A 402 -26.86 18.06 -11.33
CA CYS A 402 -26.25 19.24 -10.71
C CYS A 402 -26.99 20.54 -11.09
N LYS A 403 -27.42 20.63 -12.36
CA LYS A 403 -28.22 21.75 -12.86
C LYS A 403 -29.61 21.78 -12.24
N ASP A 404 -30.33 20.66 -12.24
CA ASP A 404 -31.74 20.63 -11.84
C ASP A 404 -31.93 20.81 -10.33
N VAL A 405 -30.99 20.32 -9.52
CA VAL A 405 -31.08 20.36 -8.05
C VAL A 405 -30.44 21.61 -7.45
N PHE A 406 -29.26 22.00 -7.95
CA PHE A 406 -28.45 23.06 -7.34
C PHE A 406 -28.27 24.30 -8.24
N GLY A 407 -28.70 24.24 -9.49
CA GLY A 407 -28.47 25.32 -10.47
C GLY A 407 -27.00 25.44 -10.91
N ILE A 408 -26.16 24.43 -10.64
CA ILE A 408 -24.73 24.46 -10.94
C ILE A 408 -24.52 24.01 -12.39
N THR A 409 -23.92 24.87 -13.21
CA THR A 409 -23.68 24.60 -14.65
C THR A 409 -22.20 24.75 -15.03
N ASP A 410 -21.35 25.14 -14.10
CA ASP A 410 -19.92 25.39 -14.24
C ASP A 410 -19.07 24.34 -13.49
N THR A 411 -19.59 23.13 -13.31
CA THR A 411 -18.97 22.04 -12.55
C THR A 411 -17.53 21.76 -12.98
N ASP A 412 -17.25 21.72 -14.28
CA ASP A 412 -15.90 21.43 -14.80
C ASP A 412 -14.88 22.50 -14.40
N ALA A 413 -15.29 23.78 -14.41
CA ALA A 413 -14.43 24.87 -13.98
C ALA A 413 -14.11 24.78 -12.48
N ARG A 414 -15.09 24.43 -11.65
CA ARG A 414 -14.92 24.22 -10.21
C ARG A 414 -14.00 23.05 -9.90
N ILE A 415 -14.19 21.92 -10.60
CA ILE A 415 -13.32 20.73 -10.48
C ILE A 415 -11.90 21.07 -10.90
N ALA A 416 -11.72 21.79 -12.01
CA ALA A 416 -10.41 22.22 -12.49
C ALA A 416 -9.69 23.14 -11.49
N GLU A 417 -10.40 24.11 -10.90
CA GLU A 417 -9.87 24.97 -9.84
C GLU A 417 -9.42 24.15 -8.62
N LYS A 418 -10.27 23.23 -8.17
CA LYS A 418 -9.99 22.37 -7.02
C LYS A 418 -8.80 21.44 -7.29
N LYS A 419 -8.72 20.87 -8.50
CA LYS A 419 -7.61 20.02 -8.93
C LYS A 419 -6.32 20.80 -9.06
N ALA A 420 -6.37 22.04 -9.54
CA ALA A 420 -5.19 22.91 -9.59
C ALA A 420 -4.65 23.24 -8.19
N LYS A 421 -5.54 23.41 -7.21
CA LYS A 421 -5.18 23.66 -5.80
C LYS A 421 -4.56 22.45 -5.09
N TYR A 422 -5.11 21.26 -5.32
CA TYR A 422 -4.72 20.04 -4.60
C TYR A 422 -3.81 19.09 -5.40
N HIS A 423 -3.53 19.42 -6.67
CA HIS A 423 -2.60 18.75 -7.57
C HIS A 423 -2.93 17.30 -7.97
N GLY A 424 -4.05 16.73 -7.53
CA GLY A 424 -4.42 15.35 -7.91
C GLY A 424 -3.32 14.33 -7.58
N LEU A 425 -2.99 13.45 -8.53
CA LEU A 425 -1.91 12.47 -8.34
C LEU A 425 -0.50 13.07 -8.34
N ASP A 426 -0.34 14.31 -8.82
CA ASP A 426 0.93 15.04 -8.81
C ASP A 426 1.21 15.75 -7.47
N ILE A 427 0.40 15.46 -6.44
CA ILE A 427 0.53 16.05 -5.11
C ILE A 427 1.92 15.80 -4.50
N ASN A 428 2.67 16.87 -4.27
CA ASN A 428 3.95 16.82 -3.57
C ASN A 428 3.73 16.98 -2.06
N VAL A 429 3.34 15.87 -1.42
CA VAL A 429 3.13 15.80 0.03
C VAL A 429 4.05 14.76 0.64
N GLU A 430 4.69 15.06 1.77
CA GLU A 430 5.52 14.10 2.51
C GLU A 430 4.74 13.39 3.64
N ASN A 431 5.21 12.20 4.01
CA ASN A 431 4.69 11.42 5.13
C ASN A 431 3.19 11.09 5.00
N VAL A 432 2.75 10.76 3.78
CA VAL A 432 1.41 10.22 3.51
C VAL A 432 1.54 8.82 2.97
N VAL A 433 0.80 7.87 3.55
CA VAL A 433 0.59 6.56 2.94
C VAL A 433 -0.74 6.59 2.20
N PHE A 434 -0.75 6.10 0.96
CA PHE A 434 -1.94 5.93 0.14
C PHE A 434 -2.21 4.43 -0.10
N PRO A 435 -2.91 3.76 0.81
CA PRO A 435 -3.44 2.42 0.58
C PRO A 435 -4.55 2.44 -0.48
N SER A 436 -4.60 1.46 -1.38
CA SER A 436 -5.72 1.27 -2.31
C SER A 436 -5.81 -0.19 -2.74
N GLY A 437 -7.02 -0.72 -2.93
CA GLY A 437 -7.25 -2.10 -3.35
C GLY A 437 -7.28 -2.28 -4.87
N THR A 438 -6.88 -3.45 -5.39
CA THR A 438 -6.81 -3.68 -6.84
C THR A 438 -8.16 -3.90 -7.53
N ILE A 439 -9.18 -4.24 -6.75
CA ILE A 439 -10.58 -4.39 -7.20
C ILE A 439 -11.50 -3.32 -6.62
N ASP A 440 -10.97 -2.36 -5.84
CA ASP A 440 -11.70 -1.19 -5.38
C ASP A 440 -12.00 -0.27 -6.56
N PRO A 441 -13.27 -0.03 -6.93
CA PRO A 441 -13.59 0.81 -8.08
C PRO A 441 -13.07 2.25 -7.99
N TRP A 442 -12.88 2.77 -6.78
CA TRP A 442 -12.34 4.11 -6.54
C TRP A 442 -10.83 4.21 -6.79
N SER A 443 -10.12 3.08 -6.87
CA SER A 443 -8.67 3.03 -7.09
C SER A 443 -8.23 3.74 -8.38
N ALA A 444 -9.11 3.82 -9.39
CA ALA A 444 -8.84 4.50 -10.65
C ALA A 444 -8.64 6.04 -10.52
N LEU A 445 -9.07 6.64 -9.40
CA LEU A 445 -8.77 8.04 -9.06
C LEU A 445 -7.86 8.19 -7.84
N ALA A 446 -7.38 7.08 -7.28
CA ALA A 446 -6.47 7.05 -6.15
C ALA A 446 -5.03 6.78 -6.61
N VAL A 447 -4.10 6.78 -5.65
CA VAL A 447 -2.72 6.38 -5.88
C VAL A 447 -2.67 4.85 -5.98
N ASP A 448 -2.14 4.35 -7.09
CA ASP A 448 -1.95 2.93 -7.36
C ASP A 448 -0.47 2.56 -7.53
N ASN A 449 -0.18 1.32 -7.94
CA ASN A 449 1.19 0.85 -8.17
C ASN A 449 1.90 1.52 -9.37
N SER A 450 1.16 2.15 -10.28
CA SER A 450 1.70 2.86 -11.43
C SER A 450 1.95 4.35 -11.15
N THR A 451 1.40 4.85 -10.04
CA THR A 451 1.48 6.26 -9.66
C THR A 451 2.88 6.63 -9.17
N HIS A 452 3.51 7.58 -9.86
CA HIS A 452 4.79 8.14 -9.44
C HIS A 452 4.57 9.30 -8.47
N LEU A 453 4.62 9.02 -7.16
CA LEU A 453 4.49 10.06 -6.14
C LEU A 453 5.63 11.08 -6.23
N ALA A 454 5.28 12.36 -6.30
CA ALA A 454 6.24 13.46 -6.42
C ALA A 454 7.19 13.56 -5.20
N ASN A 455 6.75 13.10 -4.03
CA ASN A 455 7.54 13.10 -2.81
C ASN A 455 7.96 11.68 -2.40
N PRO A 456 9.26 11.38 -2.27
CA PRO A 456 9.73 10.04 -1.94
C PRO A 456 9.47 9.63 -0.47
N LYS A 457 9.07 10.58 0.40
CA LYS A 457 8.66 10.27 1.79
C LYS A 457 7.21 9.81 1.90
N SER A 458 6.44 9.88 0.83
CA SER A 458 5.10 9.31 0.75
C SER A 458 5.15 7.97 0.02
N LYS A 459 4.17 7.11 0.28
CA LYS A 459 4.19 5.73 -0.18
C LYS A 459 2.84 5.29 -0.74
N ALA A 460 2.87 4.66 -1.91
CA ALA A 460 1.76 3.91 -2.45
C ALA A 460 1.75 2.49 -1.83
N VAL A 461 0.58 2.03 -1.39
CA VAL A 461 0.37 0.67 -0.87
C VAL A 461 -0.80 0.06 -1.63
N TYR A 462 -0.51 -0.65 -2.73
CA TYR A 462 -1.53 -1.23 -3.60
C TYR A 462 -1.79 -2.70 -3.22
N ILE A 463 -3.01 -3.01 -2.82
CA ILE A 463 -3.34 -4.23 -2.06
C ILE A 463 -4.12 -5.20 -2.94
N GLU A 464 -3.43 -6.25 -3.39
CA GLU A 464 -3.96 -7.26 -4.30
C GLU A 464 -5.23 -7.93 -3.75
N GLY A 465 -6.26 -8.01 -4.60
CA GLY A 465 -7.50 -8.73 -4.34
C GLY A 465 -8.46 -8.07 -3.35
N THR A 466 -8.20 -6.81 -2.97
CA THR A 466 -9.02 -6.10 -1.97
C THR A 466 -9.85 -4.98 -2.57
N SER A 467 -10.99 -4.76 -1.93
CA SER A 467 -11.97 -3.71 -2.21
C SER A 467 -11.77 -2.50 -1.31
N HIS A 468 -12.81 -1.68 -1.18
CA HIS A 468 -12.71 -0.33 -0.68
C HIS A 468 -12.26 -0.27 0.78
N CYS A 469 -11.19 0.47 1.04
CA CYS A 469 -10.64 0.74 2.37
C CYS A 469 -10.29 -0.52 3.20
N ARG A 470 -9.97 -1.65 2.57
CA ARG A 470 -9.74 -2.92 3.29
C ARG A 470 -8.62 -2.87 4.34
N ASP A 471 -7.63 -2.01 4.14
CA ASP A 471 -6.54 -1.77 5.09
C ASP A 471 -7.01 -1.16 6.42
N MET A 472 -8.17 -0.49 6.43
CA MET A 472 -8.70 0.14 7.65
C MET A 472 -9.30 -0.87 8.62
N TYR A 473 -9.65 -2.07 8.15
CA TYR A 473 -10.19 -3.14 8.97
C TYR A 473 -9.07 -3.68 9.86
N ALA A 474 -9.42 -3.98 11.11
CA ALA A 474 -8.52 -4.62 12.06
C ALA A 474 -7.88 -5.88 11.49
N ALA A 475 -6.61 -6.11 11.84
CA ALA A 475 -5.93 -7.34 11.49
C ALA A 475 -6.68 -8.56 12.03
N ALA A 476 -6.90 -9.56 11.18
CA ALA A 476 -7.53 -10.82 11.51
C ALA A 476 -6.63 -12.01 11.10
N ALA A 477 -6.78 -13.14 11.79
CA ALA A 477 -6.00 -14.35 11.48
C ALA A 477 -6.30 -14.94 10.08
N THR A 478 -7.43 -14.56 9.50
CA THR A 478 -7.89 -14.96 8.16
C THR A 478 -7.48 -13.98 7.07
N ASP A 479 -6.72 -12.92 7.40
CA ASP A 479 -6.29 -11.93 6.41
C ASP A 479 -5.36 -12.57 5.37
N SER A 480 -5.52 -12.16 4.12
CA SER A 480 -4.63 -12.58 3.04
C SER A 480 -3.23 -11.97 3.21
N GLY A 481 -2.22 -12.60 2.61
CA GLY A 481 -0.85 -12.08 2.61
C GLY A 481 -0.73 -10.60 2.20
N PRO A 482 -1.40 -10.14 1.12
CA PRO A 482 -1.42 -8.73 0.74
C PRO A 482 -1.97 -7.77 1.83
N VAL A 483 -3.02 -8.17 2.55
CA VAL A 483 -3.60 -7.35 3.64
C VAL A 483 -2.61 -7.27 4.81
N VAL A 484 -2.02 -8.40 5.21
CA VAL A 484 -1.00 -8.44 6.27
C VAL A 484 0.19 -7.56 5.91
N TRP A 485 0.68 -7.64 4.66
CA TRP A 485 1.75 -6.78 4.15
C TRP A 485 1.35 -5.30 4.22
N ALA A 486 0.14 -4.93 3.80
CA ALA A 486 -0.33 -3.55 3.83
C ALA A 486 -0.37 -2.99 5.27
N HIS A 487 -0.89 -3.76 6.23
CA HIS A 487 -0.86 -3.41 7.65
C HIS A 487 0.55 -3.21 8.18
N GLN A 488 1.51 -4.06 7.78
CA GLN A 488 2.93 -3.89 8.14
C GLN A 488 3.52 -2.60 7.55
N GLN A 489 3.18 -2.25 6.30
CA GLN A 489 3.65 -1.00 5.69
C GLN A 489 3.08 0.23 6.39
N ILE A 490 1.79 0.21 6.73
CA ILE A 490 1.10 1.30 7.45
C ILE A 490 1.70 1.45 8.85
N ASP A 491 1.85 0.35 9.59
CA ASP A 491 2.45 0.34 10.93
C ASP A 491 3.89 0.89 10.92
N ALA A 492 4.72 0.43 9.98
CA ALA A 492 6.09 0.92 9.81
C ALA A 492 6.12 2.43 9.50
N ALA A 493 5.23 2.91 8.61
CA ALA A 493 5.13 4.33 8.27
C ALA A 493 4.69 5.18 9.47
N VAL A 494 3.66 4.76 10.22
CA VAL A 494 3.21 5.43 11.44
C VAL A 494 4.34 5.48 12.47
N GLY A 495 5.06 4.38 12.66
CA GLY A 495 6.28 4.36 13.49
C GLY A 495 7.34 5.36 13.03
N GLY A 496 7.55 5.48 11.72
CA GLY A 496 8.45 6.46 11.10
C GLY A 496 8.04 7.91 11.34
N PHE A 497 6.75 8.24 11.15
CA PHE A 497 6.19 9.57 11.40
C PHE A 497 6.43 10.02 12.84
N LEU A 498 6.23 9.10 13.79
CA LEU A 498 6.40 9.35 15.22
C LEU A 498 7.88 9.35 15.66
N GLY A 499 8.74 8.59 14.98
CA GLY A 499 10.17 8.47 15.27
C GLY A 499 10.98 9.70 14.84
N ASN A 500 10.68 10.28 13.68
CA ASN A 500 11.38 11.45 13.13
C ASN A 500 11.27 12.70 14.04
N ILE A 501 10.19 12.80 14.82
CA ILE A 501 9.93 13.94 15.72
C ILE A 501 10.86 13.94 16.95
N LYS A 502 11.35 12.77 17.40
CA LYS A 502 12.38 12.72 18.46
C LYS A 502 13.74 13.24 18.00
N ALA A 503 14.06 13.07 16.71
CA ALA A 503 15.30 13.55 16.09
C ALA A 503 15.25 15.06 15.80
N GLU A 504 14.13 15.57 15.29
CA GLU A 504 13.94 17.01 15.01
C GLU A 504 13.79 17.85 16.30
N ARG A 505 13.17 17.31 17.35
CA ARG A 505 13.12 17.96 18.69
C ARG A 505 14.49 18.20 19.30
N HIS A 506 15.47 17.32 19.03
CA HIS A 506 16.85 17.52 19.49
C HIS A 506 17.54 18.70 18.77
N GLN A 507 17.17 18.99 17.52
CA GLN A 507 17.71 20.14 16.79
C GLN A 507 17.04 21.47 17.14
N LEU A 508 15.74 21.48 17.45
CA LEU A 508 15.02 22.72 17.78
C LEU A 508 15.31 23.24 19.20
N VAL A 509 15.45 22.36 20.19
CA VAL A 509 15.82 22.74 21.58
C VAL A 509 17.26 23.23 21.67
N MET A 510 18.16 22.75 20.79
CA MET A 510 19.53 23.26 20.70
C MET A 510 19.64 24.64 20.05
N SER A 511 18.57 25.18 19.46
CA SER A 511 18.58 26.51 18.83
C SER A 511 18.39 27.69 19.81
N ILE A 512 17.90 27.43 21.03
CA ILE A 512 17.74 28.45 22.10
C ILE A 512 19.02 28.63 22.93
N ASN A 513 19.93 27.66 22.89
CA ASN A 513 21.27 27.79 23.48
C ASN A 513 22.32 27.96 22.36
N LYS A 514 22.23 29.06 21.63
CA LYS A 514 23.29 29.48 20.69
C LYS A 514 24.08 30.64 21.27
N ASN A 515 25.13 30.31 22.00
CA ASN A 515 26.41 30.97 21.82
C ASN A 515 27.48 29.89 21.72
N PHE A 516 28.34 30.06 20.70
CA PHE A 516 29.37 29.15 20.20
C PHE A 516 28.93 28.05 19.20
N GLY A 517 28.95 28.43 17.92
CA GLY A 517 29.62 27.66 16.85
C GLY A 517 28.91 26.44 16.23
N ALA A 518 28.48 26.57 14.98
CA ALA A 518 28.25 25.45 14.04
C ALA A 518 28.63 25.94 12.61
N PRO A 519 28.70 25.11 11.54
CA PRO A 519 28.47 23.65 11.43
C PRO A 519 29.45 22.90 10.45
N THR A 520 29.24 21.59 10.24
CA THR A 520 29.46 20.95 8.93
C THR A 520 28.31 19.98 8.62
N SER A 521 27.57 20.22 7.54
CA SER A 521 26.46 19.40 7.02
C SER A 521 26.94 18.21 6.17
N LYS A 522 26.20 17.09 6.17
CA LYS A 522 26.44 15.91 5.31
C LYS A 522 25.85 16.14 3.91
N LYS A 523 26.38 15.43 2.89
CA LYS A 523 26.06 15.64 1.46
C LYS A 523 24.97 14.68 0.97
N SER A 524 24.01 15.18 0.18
CA SER A 524 22.96 14.39 -0.48
C SER A 524 23.44 13.76 -1.80
N PHE A 525 22.69 12.81 -2.37
CA PHE A 525 22.95 12.27 -3.72
C PHE A 525 23.00 13.39 -4.79
N LYS A 526 22.18 14.44 -4.64
CA LYS A 526 22.14 15.58 -5.57
C LYS A 526 23.44 16.40 -5.53
N ASP A 527 24.09 16.49 -4.37
CA ASP A 527 25.40 17.16 -4.20
C ASP A 527 26.57 16.36 -4.81
N LEU A 528 26.36 15.07 -5.07
CA LEU A 528 27.30 14.15 -5.74
C LEU A 528 27.10 14.08 -7.27
N MET A 529 26.02 14.68 -7.77
CA MET A 529 25.69 14.71 -9.20
C MET A 529 26.38 15.85 -9.94
N THR A 530 26.78 16.92 -9.24
CA THR A 530 27.60 18.02 -9.80
C THR A 530 28.98 17.51 -10.20
N VAL A 531 29.31 17.64 -11.49
CA VAL A 531 30.58 17.22 -12.06
C VAL A 531 31.65 18.25 -11.71
N GLU A 532 32.58 17.88 -10.82
CA GLU A 532 33.88 18.55 -10.71
C GLU A 532 34.93 17.75 -11.49
N THR A 533 35.95 18.45 -11.99
CA THR A 533 37.15 17.87 -12.65
C THR A 533 37.79 16.78 -11.80
N GLN A 534 38.48 15.81 -12.43
CA GLN A 534 39.13 14.67 -11.75
C GLN A 534 39.80 15.12 -10.43
N PRO A 535 39.35 14.58 -9.27
CA PRO A 535 39.81 15.05 -7.97
C PRO A 535 41.30 14.75 -7.78
N PRO A 536 42.03 15.46 -6.90
CA PRO A 536 43.42 15.13 -6.61
C PRO A 536 43.53 13.79 -5.87
N LYS A 537 44.61 13.02 -6.12
CA LYS A 537 44.81 11.63 -5.64
C LYS A 537 44.89 11.47 -4.11
N ASN A 538 45.00 12.57 -3.38
CA ASN A 538 45.04 12.60 -1.91
C ASN A 538 43.64 12.69 -1.26
N ASP A 539 42.58 12.97 -2.01
CA ASP A 539 41.18 12.92 -1.52
C ASP A 539 40.52 11.59 -1.90
N VAL A 540 40.79 10.56 -1.09
CA VAL A 540 40.39 9.17 -1.33
C VAL A 540 38.87 9.01 -1.48
N GLY A 541 38.08 9.78 -0.72
CA GLY A 541 36.61 9.71 -0.79
C GLY A 541 36.05 10.24 -2.11
N LYS A 542 36.57 11.37 -2.61
CA LYS A 542 36.19 11.89 -3.93
C LYS A 542 36.69 11.01 -5.08
N HIS A 543 37.89 10.44 -4.96
CA HIS A 543 38.44 9.52 -5.96
C HIS A 543 37.65 8.20 -6.05
N LEU A 544 37.23 7.64 -4.90
CA LEU A 544 36.38 6.46 -4.82
C LEU A 544 35.04 6.67 -5.54
N TRP A 545 34.40 7.81 -5.31
CA TRP A 545 33.16 8.17 -6.01
C TRP A 545 33.36 8.40 -7.51
N PHE A 546 34.44 9.08 -7.89
CA PHE A 546 34.80 9.29 -9.29
C PHE A 546 35.00 7.94 -10.02
N ALA A 547 35.73 7.00 -9.41
CA ALA A 547 35.95 5.67 -9.97
C ALA A 547 34.64 4.86 -10.11
N LEU A 548 33.78 4.87 -9.09
CA LEU A 548 32.48 4.19 -9.11
C LEU A 548 31.54 4.76 -10.18
N LYS A 549 31.44 6.10 -10.28
CA LYS A 549 30.57 6.78 -11.25
C LYS A 549 31.03 6.58 -12.69
N HIS A 550 32.34 6.55 -12.93
CA HIS A 550 32.92 6.36 -14.27
C HIS A 550 33.24 4.90 -14.61
N ARG A 551 32.87 3.94 -13.75
CA ARG A 551 33.10 2.49 -13.91
C ARG A 551 34.59 2.15 -14.14
N LEU A 552 35.48 2.86 -13.45
CA LEU A 552 36.92 2.62 -13.50
C LEU A 552 37.29 1.46 -12.56
N ASN A 553 38.44 0.83 -12.81
CA ASN A 553 38.94 -0.24 -11.93
C ASN A 553 39.32 0.34 -10.57
N LEU A 554 38.52 0.03 -9.54
CA LEU A 554 38.71 0.58 -8.18
C LEU A 554 40.08 0.26 -7.59
N VAL A 555 40.62 -0.92 -7.90
CA VAL A 555 41.92 -1.35 -7.36
C VAL A 555 43.06 -0.57 -8.03
N GLU A 556 43.00 -0.35 -9.34
CA GLU A 556 44.01 0.41 -10.07
C GLU A 556 43.96 1.90 -9.73
N GLU A 557 42.76 2.49 -9.62
CA GLU A 557 42.58 3.92 -9.30
C GLU A 557 43.01 4.27 -7.86
N LEU A 558 42.79 3.36 -6.92
CA LEU A 558 43.10 3.59 -5.50
C LEU A 558 44.52 3.15 -5.10
N CYS A 559 45.16 2.30 -5.91
CA CYS A 559 46.56 1.89 -5.71
C CYS A 559 47.56 2.71 -6.56
N ALA A 560 47.11 3.60 -7.45
CA ALA A 560 47.99 4.38 -8.32
C ALA A 560 48.66 5.60 -7.62
N THR A 561 49.40 5.36 -6.54
CA THR A 561 50.52 6.21 -6.11
C THR A 561 51.65 5.37 -5.50
N SER A 562 52.34 4.59 -6.33
CA SER A 562 53.78 4.35 -6.15
C SER A 562 54.38 3.89 -7.47
N SER A 563 54.64 4.83 -8.38
CA SER A 563 55.62 4.59 -9.43
C SER A 563 56.69 5.66 -9.32
N SER A 564 57.67 5.43 -8.45
CA SER A 564 59.00 5.97 -8.69
C SER A 564 60.03 4.89 -8.35
N ASN A 565 60.63 4.35 -9.41
CA ASN A 565 61.91 3.66 -9.45
C ASN A 565 62.09 2.38 -8.60
N ILE A 566 61.50 1.27 -9.03
CA ILE A 566 62.14 -0.04 -8.84
C ILE A 566 62.35 -0.66 -10.22
N GLN A 567 63.56 -0.51 -10.76
CA GLN A 567 64.03 -1.37 -11.83
C GLN A 567 64.08 -2.79 -11.29
N ILE A 568 63.16 -3.64 -11.75
CA ILE A 568 63.28 -5.09 -11.54
C ILE A 568 64.34 -5.58 -12.53
N ALA A 569 65.58 -5.67 -12.05
CA ALA A 569 66.62 -6.42 -12.74
C ALA A 569 66.20 -7.89 -12.82
N ARG A 570 66.30 -8.48 -14.02
CA ARG A 570 66.03 -9.91 -14.24
C ARG A 570 66.86 -10.76 -13.26
N PRO A 571 66.28 -11.75 -12.58
CA PRO A 571 67.07 -12.71 -11.83
C PRO A 571 67.71 -13.69 -12.83
N THR A 572 69.04 -13.77 -12.78
CA THR A 572 69.83 -14.82 -13.44
C THR A 572 69.43 -16.18 -12.85
N PRO A 573 69.31 -17.26 -13.64
CA PRO A 573 68.93 -18.56 -13.11
C PRO A 573 70.05 -19.13 -12.23
N GLY A 574 69.74 -19.37 -10.96
CA GLY A 574 70.58 -20.17 -10.06
C GLY A 574 71.13 -19.41 -8.86
N GLN A 575 70.27 -19.05 -7.90
CA GLN A 575 70.66 -18.89 -6.49
C GLN A 575 69.41 -18.93 -5.60
N ARG A 576 69.39 -19.85 -4.62
CA ARG A 576 68.38 -19.89 -3.54
C ARG A 576 68.73 -18.85 -2.47
N PRO A 577 67.77 -18.06 -1.96
CA PRO A 577 67.99 -17.30 -0.72
C PRO A 577 67.29 -17.97 0.47
N THR A 578 68.08 -18.09 1.53
CA THR A 578 67.75 -18.49 2.90
C THR A 578 66.91 -17.44 3.65
N PRO A 579 66.20 -17.81 4.73
CA PRO A 579 65.33 -16.90 5.46
C PRO A 579 66.11 -16.09 6.51
N GLY A 580 65.97 -14.76 6.50
CA GLY A 580 66.35 -13.95 7.65
C GLY A 580 66.69 -12.48 7.38
N ARG A 581 65.84 -11.61 7.93
CA ARG A 581 66.03 -10.20 8.32
C ARG A 581 65.80 -9.10 7.27
N GLY A 582 64.74 -8.33 7.54
CA GLY A 582 64.72 -6.87 7.41
C GLY A 582 64.20 -6.29 6.09
N GLY A 583 62.97 -6.63 5.69
CA GLY A 583 62.22 -5.87 4.68
C GLY A 583 61.56 -4.61 5.28
N PRO A 584 61.23 -3.60 4.46
CA PRO A 584 60.73 -2.30 4.91
C PRO A 584 59.46 -2.47 5.74
N THR A 585 59.36 -1.79 6.88
CA THR A 585 58.08 -1.56 7.54
C THR A 585 57.16 -0.84 6.55
N LEU A 586 56.22 -1.59 5.95
CA LEU A 586 55.08 -1.00 5.27
C LEU A 586 54.37 -0.11 6.30
N GLN A 587 54.46 1.20 6.16
CA GLN A 587 53.53 2.09 6.83
C GLN A 587 52.13 1.73 6.34
N ARG A 588 51.25 1.32 7.27
CA ARG A 588 49.83 1.03 7.01
C ARG A 588 49.18 2.29 6.45
N GLY A 589 48.85 2.27 5.16
CA GLY A 589 47.80 3.14 4.61
C GLY A 589 46.44 2.72 5.19
N PRO A 590 45.45 3.64 5.25
CA PRO A 590 44.09 3.30 5.70
C PRO A 590 43.53 2.16 4.86
N SER A 591 42.81 1.23 5.51
CA SER A 591 42.16 0.15 4.76
C SER A 591 41.14 0.76 3.79
N LEU A 592 41.00 0.18 2.60
CA LEU A 592 40.03 0.60 1.59
C LEU A 592 38.60 0.69 2.18
N LEU A 593 38.30 -0.19 3.14
CA LEU A 593 37.05 -0.21 3.88
C LEU A 593 36.89 0.99 4.81
N GLU A 594 37.91 1.38 5.58
CA GLU A 594 37.84 2.60 6.42
C GLU A 594 37.64 3.85 5.57
N ALA A 595 38.25 3.92 4.38
CA ALA A 595 38.05 5.02 3.45
C ALA A 595 36.63 5.02 2.86
N LEU A 596 36.09 3.86 2.49
CA LEU A 596 34.70 3.70 2.02
C LEU A 596 33.69 4.04 3.12
N LEU A 597 33.89 3.56 4.34
CA LEU A 597 33.01 3.83 5.48
C LEU A 597 33.03 5.31 5.85
N LYS A 598 34.21 5.94 5.90
CA LYS A 598 34.34 7.39 6.15
C LYS A 598 33.73 8.22 5.02
N PHE A 599 33.81 7.75 3.78
CA PHE A 599 33.10 8.37 2.66
C PHE A 599 31.59 8.23 2.82
N LEU A 600 31.08 7.02 3.07
CA LEU A 600 29.66 6.76 3.33
C LEU A 600 29.13 7.57 4.53
N GLU A 601 29.91 7.76 5.59
CA GLU A 601 29.55 8.58 6.75
C GLU A 601 29.32 10.06 6.41
N SER A 602 29.98 10.55 5.35
CA SER A 602 29.80 11.90 4.82
C SER A 602 28.55 12.05 3.95
N LEU A 603 27.87 10.95 3.62
CA LEU A 603 26.69 10.90 2.75
C LEU A 603 25.38 10.73 3.53
N GLU A 604 24.30 11.27 2.97
CA GLU A 604 22.93 10.92 3.32
C GLU A 604 22.53 9.53 2.79
N ILE A 605 21.40 9.01 3.27
CA ILE A 605 20.95 7.63 3.05
C ILE A 605 20.85 7.27 1.56
N SER A 606 20.27 8.15 0.74
CA SER A 606 20.16 7.94 -0.72
C SER A 606 21.50 7.88 -1.45
N GLY A 607 22.51 8.64 -0.99
CA GLY A 607 23.87 8.57 -1.53
C GLY A 607 24.58 7.27 -1.18
N LYS A 608 24.24 6.66 -0.04
CA LYS A 608 24.77 5.34 0.35
C LYS A 608 24.16 4.21 -0.49
N GLU A 609 22.85 4.23 -0.70
CA GLU A 609 22.13 3.23 -1.51
C GLU A 609 22.69 3.12 -2.93
N GLU A 610 22.94 4.25 -3.58
CA GLU A 610 23.51 4.27 -4.93
C GLU A 610 24.95 3.73 -4.98
N VAL A 611 25.78 4.04 -3.97
CA VAL A 611 27.13 3.47 -3.87
C VAL A 611 27.08 1.95 -3.74
N PHE A 612 26.14 1.41 -2.96
CA PHE A 612 25.97 -0.04 -2.82
C PHE A 612 25.42 -0.71 -4.10
N ARG A 613 24.48 -0.07 -4.81
CA ARG A 613 23.99 -0.54 -6.13
C ARG A 613 25.13 -0.64 -7.14
N LEU A 614 25.99 0.38 -7.22
CA LEU A 614 27.14 0.39 -8.14
C LEU A 614 28.20 -0.67 -7.79
N LEU A 615 28.40 -0.95 -6.49
CA LEU A 615 29.30 -2.02 -6.02
C LEU A 615 28.76 -3.42 -6.35
N LEU A 616 27.43 -3.60 -6.26
CA LEU A 616 26.72 -4.82 -6.70
C LEU A 616 26.87 -5.05 -8.20
N GLU A 617 26.59 -4.03 -9.01
CA GLU A 617 26.73 -4.10 -10.48
C GLU A 617 28.16 -4.40 -10.93
N SER A 618 29.14 -3.93 -10.16
CA SER A 618 30.57 -4.10 -10.46
C SER A 618 31.17 -5.40 -9.89
N ARG A 619 30.36 -6.28 -9.28
CA ARG A 619 30.76 -7.59 -8.72
C ARG A 619 31.87 -7.52 -7.67
N TYR A 620 31.98 -6.42 -6.92
CA TYR A 620 32.89 -6.32 -5.77
C TYR A 620 32.32 -6.94 -4.49
N LEU A 621 31.23 -7.71 -4.59
CA LEU A 621 30.35 -8.11 -3.49
C LEU A 621 30.50 -9.58 -3.08
N VAL A 622 31.73 -10.01 -2.82
CA VAL A 622 31.93 -11.11 -1.86
C VAL A 622 31.61 -10.51 -0.48
N PRO A 623 30.56 -10.96 0.24
CA PRO A 623 30.07 -10.20 1.38
C PRO A 623 31.10 -10.22 2.52
N PHE A 624 31.54 -9.03 2.92
CA PHE A 624 32.12 -8.64 4.22
C PHE A 624 32.69 -9.74 5.12
N ILE A 625 33.77 -10.39 4.67
CA ILE A 625 34.75 -11.01 5.56
C ILE A 625 35.79 -9.93 5.87
N ILE A 626 35.71 -9.33 7.07
CA ILE A 626 36.64 -8.26 7.47
C ILE A 626 37.76 -8.90 8.30
N PRO A 627 39.04 -8.76 7.90
CA PRO A 627 40.16 -9.18 8.73
C PRO A 627 40.27 -8.27 9.96
N ASP A 628 40.39 -8.86 11.14
CA ASP A 628 40.72 -8.22 12.41
C ASP A 628 41.95 -8.90 13.04
N TYR A 629 42.54 -8.28 14.06
CA TYR A 629 43.75 -8.73 14.74
C TYR A 629 43.69 -10.13 15.34
N ASN A 630 42.49 -10.69 15.54
CA ASN A 630 42.25 -12.02 16.11
C ASN A 630 41.57 -13.02 15.14
N GLY A 631 41.44 -12.70 13.85
CA GLY A 631 40.76 -13.54 12.86
C GLY A 631 39.85 -12.73 11.92
N TYR A 632 38.90 -13.39 11.26
CA TYR A 632 37.90 -12.73 10.42
C TYR A 632 36.56 -12.59 11.14
N HIS A 633 35.78 -11.55 10.85
CA HIS A 633 34.35 -11.49 11.24
C HIS A 633 33.44 -11.18 10.05
N ALA A 634 32.20 -11.68 10.13
CA ALA A 634 31.16 -11.51 9.12
C ALA A 634 30.06 -10.54 9.61
N GLU A 635 29.80 -9.48 8.84
CA GLU A 635 28.70 -8.53 9.05
C GLU A 635 27.46 -9.00 8.24
N VAL A 636 26.77 -10.03 8.75
CA VAL A 636 25.64 -10.74 8.11
C VAL A 636 24.39 -9.86 7.94
N ALA A 637 24.33 -8.72 8.64
CA ALA A 637 23.19 -7.81 8.61
C ALA A 637 22.95 -7.17 7.23
N ALA A 638 23.92 -7.20 6.32
CA ALA A 638 23.76 -6.72 4.95
C ALA A 638 22.93 -7.68 4.07
N LEU A 639 22.95 -8.99 4.34
CA LEU A 639 22.26 -10.01 3.52
C LEU A 639 20.73 -9.96 3.65
N LYS A 640 20.19 -9.35 4.72
CA LYS A 640 18.74 -9.12 4.91
C LYS A 640 18.13 -8.16 3.88
N HIS A 641 18.97 -7.53 3.06
CA HIS A 641 18.57 -6.60 2.00
C HIS A 641 18.70 -7.23 0.60
N ILE A 642 18.96 -8.55 0.51
CA ILE A 642 19.10 -9.29 -0.74
C ILE A 642 17.87 -10.18 -0.96
N GLU A 643 17.11 -9.92 -2.03
CA GLU A 643 15.96 -10.73 -2.48
C GLU A 643 16.36 -11.53 -3.73
N ASN A 644 16.07 -12.84 -3.76
CA ASN A 644 16.45 -13.69 -4.90
C ASN A 644 15.47 -14.86 -5.14
N LEU A 645 15.52 -15.47 -6.31
CA LEU A 645 14.53 -16.42 -6.83
C LEU A 645 14.97 -17.88 -6.53
N VAL A 646 14.23 -18.62 -5.70
CA VAL A 646 14.74 -19.83 -5.01
C VAL A 646 14.30 -21.18 -5.64
N SER A 647 13.27 -21.20 -6.49
CA SER A 647 12.82 -22.42 -7.20
C SER A 647 12.43 -22.14 -8.66
N ASN A 648 12.29 -23.20 -9.47
CA ASN A 648 11.81 -23.11 -10.86
C ASN A 648 10.38 -22.56 -10.99
N ASP A 649 9.65 -22.42 -9.87
CA ASP A 649 8.29 -21.92 -9.81
C ASP A 649 8.21 -20.40 -9.58
N GLY A 650 9.35 -19.69 -9.52
CA GLY A 650 9.37 -18.22 -9.50
C GLY A 650 9.32 -17.55 -8.12
N ILE A 651 9.57 -18.28 -7.03
CA ILE A 651 9.44 -17.73 -5.66
C ILE A 651 10.62 -16.83 -5.31
N MET A 652 10.36 -15.54 -5.06
CA MET A 652 11.33 -14.57 -4.55
C MET A 652 11.38 -14.60 -3.03
N ALA A 653 12.56 -14.78 -2.44
CA ALA A 653 12.71 -14.84 -0.99
C ALA A 653 13.89 -14.01 -0.46
N ASN A 654 13.76 -13.59 0.80
CA ASN A 654 14.77 -12.83 1.53
C ASN A 654 15.65 -13.79 2.33
N LEU A 655 16.94 -13.83 2.00
CA LEU A 655 17.90 -14.87 2.43
C LEU A 655 18.07 -15.00 3.96
N MET A 656 17.64 -14.02 4.75
CA MET A 656 17.72 -14.05 6.23
C MET A 656 16.37 -13.89 6.95
N ALA A 657 15.30 -13.48 6.26
CA ALA A 657 14.01 -13.16 6.88
C ALA A 657 12.93 -14.25 6.69
N ASP A 658 13.13 -15.18 5.75
CA ASP A 658 12.19 -16.27 5.50
C ASP A 658 12.56 -17.52 6.32
N ALA A 659 11.76 -17.81 7.35
CA ALA A 659 11.97 -18.95 8.25
C ALA A 659 11.60 -20.31 7.63
N THR A 660 10.97 -20.32 6.45
CA THR A 660 10.58 -21.57 5.76
C THR A 660 11.74 -22.19 4.98
N ILE A 661 12.77 -21.40 4.66
CA ILE A 661 13.95 -21.83 3.92
C ILE A 661 14.92 -22.57 4.85
N LYS A 662 15.31 -23.78 4.45
CA LYS A 662 16.33 -24.53 5.19
C LYS A 662 17.73 -24.05 4.82
N ARG A 663 18.53 -23.68 5.82
CA ARG A 663 19.92 -23.25 5.62
C ARG A 663 20.85 -24.42 5.84
N VAL A 664 21.56 -24.83 4.80
CA VAL A 664 22.48 -25.97 4.84
C VAL A 664 23.90 -25.45 4.60
N ALA A 665 24.83 -25.83 5.48
CA ALA A 665 26.26 -25.66 5.19
C ALA A 665 26.84 -27.00 4.73
N VAL A 666 27.62 -26.98 3.66
CA VAL A 666 28.35 -28.13 3.15
C VAL A 666 29.83 -27.83 3.26
N ILE A 667 30.58 -28.61 4.03
CA ILE A 667 32.03 -28.50 4.14
C ILE A 667 32.65 -29.63 3.31
N SER A 668 33.35 -29.26 2.25
CA SER A 668 34.16 -30.20 1.47
C SER A 668 35.60 -30.15 1.94
N GLU A 669 36.01 -31.16 2.72
CA GLU A 669 37.40 -31.32 3.18
C GLU A 669 38.30 -32.01 2.14
N ARG A 670 37.72 -32.40 0.99
CA ARG A 670 38.43 -32.93 -0.19
C ARG A 670 39.29 -31.85 -0.86
N SER A 671 40.38 -32.26 -1.49
CA SER A 671 41.26 -31.36 -2.26
C SER A 671 40.67 -31.10 -3.66
N ALA A 672 40.08 -29.93 -3.91
CA ALA A 672 39.57 -29.55 -5.23
C ALA A 672 40.61 -28.76 -6.06
N SER A 673 40.66 -29.00 -7.37
CA SER A 673 41.57 -28.31 -8.31
C SER A 673 41.00 -27.00 -8.88
N ALA A 674 39.72 -26.70 -8.62
CA ALA A 674 39.04 -25.46 -8.94
C ALA A 674 37.91 -25.17 -7.94
N SER A 675 37.49 -23.89 -7.81
CA SER A 675 36.33 -23.49 -7.01
C SER A 675 35.06 -23.71 -7.82
N ALA A 676 34.39 -24.84 -7.59
CA ALA A 676 33.09 -25.12 -8.16
C ALA A 676 32.27 -25.95 -7.19
N THR A 677 30.98 -25.62 -7.08
CA THR A 677 30.00 -26.49 -6.43
C THR A 677 30.03 -27.88 -7.07
N SER A 678 30.29 -28.93 -6.29
CA SER A 678 30.37 -30.31 -6.81
C SER A 678 29.02 -30.76 -7.38
N ASP A 679 29.05 -31.61 -8.40
CA ASP A 679 27.83 -31.98 -9.11
C ASP A 679 26.84 -32.73 -8.22
N TRP A 680 27.32 -33.46 -7.20
CA TRP A 680 26.44 -34.05 -6.20
C TRP A 680 25.69 -32.99 -5.37
N ILE A 681 26.31 -31.86 -5.03
CA ILE A 681 25.61 -30.76 -4.31
C ILE A 681 24.56 -30.14 -5.23
N LYS A 682 24.88 -29.99 -6.53
CA LYS A 682 23.90 -29.53 -7.54
C LYS A 682 22.74 -30.49 -7.71
N ASN A 683 23.00 -31.79 -7.69
CA ASN A 683 21.97 -32.80 -7.92
C ASN A 683 21.10 -33.02 -6.68
N VAL A 684 21.68 -33.03 -5.47
CA VAL A 684 20.94 -33.25 -4.21
C VAL A 684 20.11 -32.03 -3.82
N PHE A 685 20.68 -30.82 -3.97
CA PHE A 685 20.01 -29.58 -3.55
C PHE A 685 19.45 -28.79 -4.72
N HIS A 686 19.48 -29.34 -5.94
CA HIS A 686 19.05 -28.67 -7.18
C HIS A 686 19.55 -27.22 -7.27
N VAL A 687 20.79 -26.99 -6.83
CA VAL A 687 21.28 -25.65 -6.44
C VAL A 687 21.91 -24.91 -7.63
N GLN A 688 21.55 -23.65 -7.81
CA GLN A 688 22.26 -22.71 -8.66
C GLN A 688 23.24 -21.89 -7.80
N SER A 689 24.53 -21.96 -8.13
CA SER A 689 25.55 -21.14 -7.46
C SER A 689 25.43 -19.67 -7.91
N LEU A 690 25.61 -18.72 -6.98
CA LEU A 690 25.81 -17.31 -7.30
C LEU A 690 27.05 -17.08 -8.20
N HIS A 691 27.91 -18.09 -8.36
CA HIS A 691 28.91 -18.15 -9.42
C HIS A 691 28.38 -18.84 -10.68
N CYS A 692 27.57 -18.11 -11.47
CA CYS A 692 27.39 -18.43 -12.89
C CYS A 692 28.49 -17.73 -13.71
N LEU A 693 29.33 -18.57 -14.34
CA LEU A 693 30.34 -18.32 -15.38
C LEU A 693 30.40 -16.90 -15.99
N ASP A 694 31.61 -16.32 -16.04
CA ASP A 694 31.91 -15.17 -16.90
C ASP A 694 31.73 -15.56 -18.38
N LYS A 695 30.54 -15.32 -18.93
CA LYS A 695 30.22 -15.55 -20.34
C LYS A 695 30.93 -14.56 -21.29
N THR A 696 31.64 -13.56 -20.78
CA THR A 696 32.34 -12.54 -21.59
C THR A 696 33.84 -12.81 -21.75
N ARG A 697 34.43 -13.75 -20.99
CA ARG A 697 35.82 -14.17 -21.16
C ARG A 697 35.97 -15.70 -21.07
N THR A 698 35.84 -16.37 -22.21
CA THR A 698 36.40 -17.70 -22.48
C THR A 698 36.20 -18.75 -21.36
N LYS A 699 34.96 -19.13 -21.04
CA LYS A 699 34.54 -20.39 -20.36
C LYS A 699 35.43 -20.94 -19.20
N ASN A 700 36.25 -20.13 -18.53
CA ASN A 700 37.12 -20.58 -17.45
C ASN A 700 36.69 -19.91 -16.15
N VAL A 701 36.46 -20.73 -15.13
CA VAL A 701 36.22 -20.28 -13.75
C VAL A 701 37.45 -19.49 -13.27
N THR A 702 37.22 -18.44 -12.48
CA THR A 702 38.30 -17.59 -11.97
C THR A 702 39.35 -18.42 -11.23
N LYS A 703 40.63 -18.26 -11.57
CA LYS A 703 41.75 -18.96 -10.88
C LYS A 703 42.04 -18.43 -9.46
N LEU A 704 41.13 -17.66 -8.88
CA LEU A 704 41.27 -17.09 -7.55
C LEU A 704 40.62 -18.04 -6.52
N PRO A 705 41.31 -18.36 -5.40
CA PRO A 705 40.77 -19.27 -4.40
C PRO A 705 39.56 -18.63 -3.70
N CYS A 706 38.37 -19.21 -3.90
CA CYS A 706 37.20 -18.88 -3.10
C CYS A 706 37.20 -19.79 -1.86
N ILE A 707 36.96 -19.22 -0.68
CA ILE A 707 36.91 -19.98 0.58
C ILE A 707 35.51 -20.60 0.78
N SER A 708 34.47 -20.00 0.18
CA SER A 708 33.09 -20.49 0.25
C SER A 708 32.21 -19.87 -0.83
N GLU A 709 31.28 -20.64 -1.38
CA GLU A 709 30.27 -20.22 -2.33
C GLU A 709 28.87 -20.29 -1.70
N LEU A 710 27.98 -19.41 -2.12
CA LEU A 710 26.58 -19.44 -1.71
C LEU A 710 25.71 -19.78 -2.92
N GLY A 711 24.84 -20.77 -2.77
CA GLY A 711 23.88 -21.19 -3.78
C GLY A 711 22.47 -21.30 -3.20
N TRP A 712 21.48 -21.29 -4.08
CA TRP A 712 20.07 -21.47 -3.71
C TRP A 712 19.44 -22.59 -4.56
N GLY A 713 18.49 -23.33 -4.01
CA GLY A 713 17.84 -24.45 -4.68
C GLY A 713 16.74 -25.07 -3.84
N PHE A 714 16.52 -26.38 -3.97
CA PHE A 714 15.52 -27.12 -3.22
C PHE A 714 15.96 -28.57 -2.94
N LEU A 715 15.41 -29.17 -1.88
CA LEU A 715 15.46 -30.61 -1.62
C LEU A 715 14.17 -31.26 -2.11
N GLU A 716 14.28 -32.34 -2.86
CA GLU A 716 13.13 -33.14 -3.31
C GLU A 716 13.01 -34.43 -2.49
N HIS A 717 11.84 -34.69 -1.89
CA HIS A 717 11.55 -35.96 -1.22
C HIS A 717 10.08 -36.35 -1.43
N ASN A 718 9.83 -37.54 -1.98
CA ASN A 718 8.48 -38.03 -2.31
C ASN A 718 7.63 -37.03 -3.13
N SER A 719 8.25 -36.29 -4.06
CA SER A 719 7.64 -35.21 -4.87
C SER A 719 7.30 -33.91 -4.12
N GLU A 720 7.71 -33.75 -2.86
CA GLU A 720 7.67 -32.48 -2.13
C GLU A 720 9.01 -31.73 -2.28
N HIS A 721 8.93 -30.43 -2.59
CA HIS A 721 10.08 -29.56 -2.78
C HIS A 721 10.25 -28.62 -1.58
N THR A 722 11.37 -28.73 -0.87
CA THR A 722 11.71 -27.83 0.25
C THR A 722 12.79 -26.85 -0.18
N PRO A 723 12.55 -25.53 -0.16
CA PRO A 723 13.55 -24.55 -0.57
C PRO A 723 14.75 -24.53 0.37
N VAL A 724 15.95 -24.44 -0.21
CA VAL A 724 17.21 -24.45 0.55
C VAL A 724 18.18 -23.37 0.10
N ILE A 725 18.98 -22.87 1.05
CA ILE A 725 20.18 -22.09 0.76
C ILE A 725 21.38 -22.91 1.20
N VAL A 726 22.34 -23.06 0.29
CA VAL A 726 23.54 -23.87 0.50
C VAL A 726 24.77 -22.96 0.58
N LEU A 727 25.42 -22.95 1.74
CA LEU A 727 26.77 -22.40 1.88
C LEU A 727 27.76 -23.55 1.65
N HIS A 728 28.41 -23.57 0.50
CA HIS A 728 29.45 -24.55 0.18
C HIS A 728 30.83 -24.01 0.56
N VAL A 729 31.52 -24.68 1.46
CA VAL A 729 32.85 -24.29 1.96
C VAL A 729 33.89 -25.23 1.39
N ILE A 730 34.90 -24.67 0.74
CA ILE A 730 35.94 -25.43 0.04
C ILE A 730 37.27 -25.17 0.75
N GLY A 731 37.84 -26.20 1.39
CA GLY A 731 39.12 -26.09 2.11
C GLY A 731 38.98 -25.79 3.61
N ASP A 732 39.89 -24.98 4.19
CA ASP A 732 39.95 -24.77 5.65
C ASP A 732 38.80 -23.88 6.16
N TYR A 733 37.76 -24.54 6.67
CA TYR A 733 36.55 -23.90 7.18
C TYR A 733 36.72 -23.27 8.59
N ARG A 734 37.83 -23.53 9.31
CA ARG A 734 37.98 -23.11 10.71
C ARG A 734 37.84 -21.61 10.89
N LEU A 735 38.23 -20.84 9.88
CA LEU A 735 38.18 -19.38 9.86
C LEU A 735 36.74 -18.82 9.79
N ILE A 736 35.80 -19.59 9.24
CA ILE A 736 34.39 -19.20 9.11
C ILE A 736 33.45 -20.08 9.96
N TYR A 737 34.01 -20.96 10.78
CA TYR A 737 33.25 -21.88 11.62
C TYR A 737 32.24 -21.21 12.56
N PRO A 738 32.55 -20.08 13.23
CA PRO A 738 31.57 -19.36 14.05
C PRO A 738 30.37 -18.81 13.25
N TYR A 739 30.57 -18.55 11.95
CA TYR A 739 29.49 -18.17 11.04
C TYR A 739 28.62 -19.38 10.67
N ILE A 740 29.24 -20.51 10.33
CA ILE A 740 28.54 -21.77 10.04
C ILE A 740 27.61 -22.15 11.20
N GLN A 741 28.06 -22.01 12.46
CA GLN A 741 27.27 -22.28 13.67
C GLN A 741 25.99 -21.43 13.80
N LYS A 742 25.99 -20.21 13.26
CA LYS A 742 24.86 -19.28 13.33
C LYS A 742 23.97 -19.34 12.09
N PHE A 743 24.57 -19.68 10.96
CA PHE A 743 23.93 -19.69 9.65
C PHE A 743 23.14 -20.97 9.42
N ALA A 744 23.74 -22.13 9.66
CA ALA A 744 23.22 -23.41 9.22
C ALA A 744 22.23 -24.04 10.22
N ASP A 745 21.12 -24.56 9.70
CA ASP A 745 20.18 -25.43 10.41
C ASP A 745 20.61 -26.91 10.32
N ALA A 746 21.38 -27.25 9.28
CA ALA A 746 21.99 -28.56 9.09
C ALA A 746 23.39 -28.42 8.49
N LEU A 747 24.30 -29.29 8.92
CA LEU A 747 25.69 -29.34 8.45
C LEU A 747 25.96 -30.67 7.75
N VAL A 748 26.41 -30.62 6.51
CA VAL A 748 26.90 -31.78 5.77
C VAL A 748 28.41 -31.68 5.67
N VAL A 749 29.11 -32.74 6.06
CA VAL A 749 30.56 -32.80 5.96
C VAL A 749 30.91 -33.88 4.93
N ASP A 750 31.43 -33.43 3.80
CA ASP A 750 31.99 -34.28 2.76
C ASP A 750 33.47 -34.54 3.10
N VAL A 751 33.68 -35.66 3.79
CA VAL A 751 34.95 -35.98 4.44
C VAL A 751 35.90 -36.80 3.57
N GLY A 752 35.43 -37.32 2.43
CA GLY A 752 36.14 -38.34 1.67
C GLY A 752 36.50 -39.53 2.57
N ASP A 753 37.79 -39.90 2.61
CA ASP A 753 38.34 -41.00 3.44
C ASP A 753 38.87 -40.56 4.83
N ARG A 754 38.61 -39.33 5.28
CA ARG A 754 39.19 -38.79 6.53
C ARG A 754 38.15 -38.59 7.62
N ASP A 755 38.60 -38.51 8.87
CA ASP A 755 37.77 -38.07 9.99
C ASP A 755 37.72 -36.54 10.06
N SER A 756 36.52 -35.99 10.20
CA SER A 756 36.31 -34.55 10.44
C SER A 756 35.84 -34.26 11.87
N GLU A 757 36.37 -33.17 12.42
CA GLU A 757 36.04 -32.59 13.73
C GLU A 757 34.89 -31.56 13.66
N ALA A 758 34.28 -31.35 12.48
CA ALA A 758 33.21 -30.38 12.30
C ALA A 758 31.92 -30.81 13.03
N THR A 759 31.37 -29.91 13.83
CA THR A 759 30.14 -30.12 14.61
C THR A 759 29.16 -28.96 14.40
N LEU A 760 27.92 -29.10 14.85
CA LEU A 760 26.93 -28.03 14.86
C LEU A 760 26.24 -28.00 16.21
N ASN A 761 26.24 -26.84 16.88
CA ASN A 761 25.71 -26.70 18.22
C ASN A 761 24.18 -26.90 18.28
N ASN A 762 23.48 -26.55 17.20
CA ASN A 762 22.03 -26.76 17.02
C ASN A 762 21.77 -27.29 15.61
N GLY A 763 21.15 -28.47 15.48
CA GLY A 763 20.84 -29.09 14.19
C GLY A 763 21.45 -30.48 14.03
N TYR A 764 21.52 -30.97 12.79
CA TYR A 764 22.05 -32.29 12.46
C TYR A 764 23.37 -32.20 11.69
N VAL A 765 24.31 -33.08 12.02
CA VAL A 765 25.56 -33.27 11.27
C VAL A 765 25.48 -34.58 10.50
N LEU A 766 25.56 -34.49 9.17
CA LEU A 766 25.58 -35.64 8.28
C LEU A 766 26.99 -35.80 7.72
N LYS A 767 27.63 -36.94 8.00
CA LYS A 767 28.89 -37.32 7.35
C LYS A 767 28.55 -38.01 6.04
N TRP A 768 29.09 -37.49 4.94
CA TRP A 768 28.88 -38.02 3.60
C TRP A 768 30.22 -38.48 3.02
N SER A 769 30.26 -39.70 2.48
CA SER A 769 31.40 -40.25 1.74
C SER A 769 30.90 -40.84 0.44
N TYR A 770 31.24 -40.23 -0.69
CA TYR A 770 31.02 -40.78 -2.03
C TYR A 770 32.18 -41.71 -2.39
N SER A 771 31.90 -42.91 -2.91
CA SER A 771 32.93 -43.83 -3.42
C SER A 771 33.44 -43.34 -4.78
N ASP A 772 34.75 -43.16 -4.90
CA ASP A 772 35.45 -42.49 -6.01
C ASP A 772 35.45 -43.24 -7.37
N ASP A 773 34.42 -44.02 -7.72
CA ASP A 773 34.47 -44.86 -8.94
C ASP A 773 33.95 -44.19 -10.24
N GLU A 774 33.50 -42.92 -10.26
CA GLU A 774 32.90 -42.33 -11.47
C GLU A 774 33.31 -40.87 -11.83
N GLU A 775 34.44 -40.34 -11.36
CA GLU A 775 34.94 -39.02 -11.82
C GLU A 775 35.95 -39.07 -12.99
N GLU A 776 35.92 -40.14 -13.79
CA GLU A 776 36.44 -40.12 -15.16
C GLU A 776 35.33 -40.52 -16.12
N PHE A 777 34.63 -39.59 -16.78
CA PHE A 777 34.27 -39.78 -18.19
C PHE A 777 33.97 -38.46 -18.91
N TYR A 778 34.74 -38.25 -19.98
CA TYR A 778 34.50 -37.29 -21.05
C TYR A 778 33.19 -37.60 -21.78
N THR A 779 32.58 -36.53 -22.32
CA THR A 779 31.59 -36.49 -23.40
C THR A 779 31.45 -37.79 -24.21
N ASN A 780 30.29 -38.44 -24.16
CA ASN A 780 29.65 -39.04 -25.34
C ASN A 780 28.16 -39.28 -25.11
N GLU A 781 27.41 -39.05 -26.18
CA GLU A 781 25.99 -39.37 -26.35
C GLU A 781 25.73 -40.87 -26.10
N ASP A 782 24.48 -41.18 -25.70
CA ASP A 782 23.87 -42.50 -25.50
C ASP A 782 24.01 -43.17 -24.12
N ASN A 783 23.05 -42.91 -23.21
CA ASN A 783 22.11 -43.92 -22.66
C ASN A 783 21.18 -43.27 -21.59
N PRO A 784 19.83 -43.38 -21.68
CA PRO A 784 18.93 -42.89 -20.66
C PRO A 784 18.53 -44.05 -19.74
N ASP A 785 19.21 -44.20 -18.61
CA ASP A 785 18.70 -44.86 -17.41
C ASP A 785 19.82 -44.87 -16.37
N VAL A 786 19.55 -44.27 -15.20
CA VAL A 786 19.98 -44.63 -13.83
C VAL A 786 19.89 -43.38 -12.95
N PHE A 787 19.24 -43.58 -11.79
CA PHE A 787 18.54 -42.65 -10.91
C PHE A 787 19.37 -41.56 -10.22
#